data_AF-A0A9D7I102-F1
#
_entry.id   AF-A0A9D7I102-F1
#
_cell.length_a   1.000
_cell.length_b   1.000
_cell.length_c   1.000
_cell.angle_alpha   90.00
_cell.angle_beta   90.00
_cell.angle_gamma   90.00
#
_symmetry.space_group_name_H-M   'P 1'
#
loop_
_entity.id
_entity.type
_entity.pdbx_description
1 polymer ?
#
loop_
_entity_poly.entity_id
_entity_poly.type
_entity_poly.pdbx_seq_one_letter_code
_entity_poly.pdbx_strand_id
1 'polypeptide(L)'
;MAGYTSLDNMIEEISVNGKKIRIDWNKLTHAVGVQAAGTWYALFHATGNPRAGVLGAVGTNLAFQGLCDRSAGALYHGGDVSPDYKNVLNASALSAAATTMPATFQLVDLLGYYPITSTTTTGNQALINSKTFTATAATPTVLTLAATWDMQTYTPIRLTTTGTLPAGLSLATTYYWVRTGAGTGNVATSLANVDSATYVACSDTGSGTHTATMYIGDRCPSNGAGVQAFLTPSTALGAGTPNIQLTYTDAAGNTGNTTPTTLPISNASSPIGQIEYSGTGAGKFGPFIPRAAGDYGIRSVEQFSYSATHTSGVTNLVLCRPIFSLPMTTIGVAAEREFVHQLPSLPRIFDGACLAWLMYAGAATPVASRFFGHIDVGWGEMAHRELFGLVEASWSRHRRQGDRAGMNRGDWRKRSFCARFFSGDWHEKSGVPDGYRPPYAWVLPLEAGALASRNVIEGTGTFTASGAMGVNGVAALTGSGSLSATGALIVSAVAALTGTGSLSGNLQAVLNAVAALTGTGSLTGTMDAYGALSAALAGVGALSAPGYGIGHMEADISPFTELSPENLAAAVWSAIAADNNDVGTMGEKMNDAGAAANPWTEVIEGSYTAAELLRIITAALAGELSGAATTTITIKGIDETTDRIIATVDSDGNRTALTLDGA
;
A
#
# COMPACT_ATOMS: atom_id res chain seq x y z
N MET A 1 40.08 -1.17 -4.46
CA MET A 1 38.85 -0.81 -3.70
C MET A 1 38.34 0.51 -4.24
N ALA A 2 37.07 0.87 -4.08
CA ALA A 2 36.64 2.20 -4.53
C ALA A 2 37.44 3.27 -3.76
N GLY A 3 38.21 4.12 -4.46
CA GLY A 3 39.05 5.17 -3.87
C GLY A 3 40.39 4.74 -3.27
N TYR A 4 40.81 3.46 -3.39
CA TYR A 4 42.13 3.01 -2.93
C TYR A 4 42.71 1.92 -3.83
N THR A 5 44.00 1.99 -4.15
CA THR A 5 44.69 1.03 -5.03
C THR A 5 44.99 -0.29 -4.33
N SER A 6 45.27 -0.27 -3.02
CA SER A 6 45.51 -1.43 -2.16
C SER A 6 45.12 -1.11 -0.70
N LEU A 7 45.13 -2.12 0.19
CA LEU A 7 44.99 -1.89 1.63
C LEU A 7 46.15 -1.07 2.19
N ASP A 8 47.37 -1.30 1.69
CA ASP A 8 48.55 -0.53 2.11
C ASP A 8 48.40 0.94 1.73
N ASN A 9 47.91 1.23 0.52
CA ASN A 9 47.59 2.58 0.09
C ASN A 9 46.48 3.20 0.95
N MET A 10 45.44 2.44 1.30
CA MET A 10 44.41 2.92 2.22
C MET A 10 44.98 3.27 3.61
N ILE A 11 45.86 2.42 4.15
CA ILE A 11 46.54 2.66 5.43
C ILE A 11 47.42 3.90 5.33
N GLU A 12 48.19 4.05 4.25
CA GLU A 12 49.04 5.22 4.01
C GLU A 12 48.22 6.52 3.97
N GLU A 13 47.12 6.54 3.22
CA GLU A 13 46.27 7.72 3.10
C GLU A 13 45.62 8.12 4.43
N ILE A 14 45.12 7.15 5.18
CA ILE A 14 44.38 7.38 6.43
C ILE A 14 45.32 7.68 7.61
N SER A 15 46.46 6.99 7.69
CA SER A 15 47.35 7.04 8.85
C SER A 15 48.51 8.02 8.71
N VAL A 16 49.10 8.14 7.51
CA VAL A 16 50.25 9.01 7.25
C VAL A 16 49.79 10.35 6.72
N ASN A 17 48.93 10.35 5.68
CA ASN A 17 48.47 11.59 5.03
C ASN A 17 47.28 12.24 5.77
N GLY A 18 46.75 11.58 6.80
CA GLY A 18 45.67 12.11 7.62
C GLY A 18 44.34 12.30 6.86
N LYS A 19 44.14 11.59 5.74
CA LYS A 19 42.93 11.65 4.90
C LYS A 19 41.75 10.91 5.55
N LYS A 20 41.40 11.28 6.77
CA LYS A 20 40.27 10.74 7.54
C LYS A 20 39.58 11.79 8.40
N ILE A 21 38.31 11.56 8.67
CA ILE A 21 37.53 12.31 9.66
C ILE A 21 36.58 11.37 10.40
N ARG A 22 36.46 11.59 11.70
CA ARG A 22 35.43 11.00 12.53
C ARG A 22 34.27 11.96 12.68
N ILE A 23 33.05 11.47 12.42
CA ILE A 23 31.82 12.23 12.50
C ILE A 23 31.02 11.72 13.71
N ASP A 24 31.08 12.44 14.82
CA ASP A 24 30.23 12.14 15.99
C ASP A 24 28.86 12.82 15.85
N TRP A 25 27.80 12.05 16.11
CA TRP A 25 26.43 12.53 15.98
C TRP A 25 25.59 12.14 17.20
N ASN A 26 24.56 12.93 17.45
CA ASN A 26 23.66 12.74 18.58
C ASN A 26 22.29 13.31 18.23
N LYS A 27 21.37 12.47 17.76
CA LYS A 27 20.02 12.87 17.36
C LYS A 27 19.00 12.44 18.40
N LEU A 28 18.01 13.29 18.61
CA LEU A 28 16.83 12.95 19.39
C LEU A 28 15.74 12.45 18.45
N THR A 29 14.77 11.68 18.97
CA THR A 29 13.51 11.49 18.25
C THR A 29 12.67 12.77 18.27
N HIS A 30 11.67 12.86 17.38
CA HIS A 30 10.87 14.06 17.23
C HIS A 30 10.13 14.44 18.54
N ALA A 31 10.08 15.74 18.83
CA ALA A 31 9.51 16.31 20.05
C ALA A 31 7.97 16.49 20.01
N VAL A 32 7.26 15.71 19.19
CA VAL A 32 5.83 15.92 18.90
C VAL A 32 4.91 14.81 19.39
N GLY A 33 5.45 13.62 19.66
CA GLY A 33 4.67 12.44 20.04
C GLY A 33 5.55 11.19 20.07
N VAL A 34 5.09 10.16 20.78
CA VAL A 34 5.76 8.86 20.84
C VAL A 34 5.86 8.32 19.42
N GLN A 35 7.05 7.88 19.03
CA GLN A 35 7.25 7.25 17.73
C GLN A 35 6.64 5.85 17.76
N ALA A 36 5.65 5.63 16.92
CA ALA A 36 4.88 4.40 16.86
C ALA A 36 5.77 3.23 16.42
N ALA A 37 5.58 2.07 17.05
CA ALA A 37 6.25 0.85 16.66
C ALA A 37 5.89 0.47 15.21
N GLY A 38 6.83 -0.12 14.48
CA GLY A 38 6.68 -0.52 13.09
C GLY A 38 6.75 0.63 12.07
N THR A 39 7.11 1.84 12.48
CA THR A 39 7.02 3.05 11.66
C THR A 39 8.40 3.65 11.40
N TRP A 40 8.61 4.22 10.21
CA TRP A 40 9.82 4.94 9.84
C TRP A 40 9.70 6.45 10.08
N TYR A 41 10.80 7.07 10.46
CA TYR A 41 10.91 8.50 10.73
C TYR A 41 12.19 9.08 10.11
N ALA A 42 12.08 10.21 9.42
CA ALA A 42 13.21 11.00 8.95
C ALA A 42 13.69 11.97 10.05
N LEU A 43 14.84 11.70 10.66
CA LEU A 43 15.37 12.50 11.78
C LEU A 43 16.00 13.84 11.34
N PHE A 44 15.81 14.24 10.08
CA PHE A 44 16.31 15.52 9.56
C PHE A 44 15.66 16.70 10.28
N HIS A 45 14.37 16.60 10.61
CA HIS A 45 13.62 17.60 11.40
C HIS A 45 13.86 17.49 12.90
N ALA A 46 14.50 16.41 13.35
CA ALA A 46 14.70 16.16 14.76
C ALA A 46 15.89 16.95 15.31
N THR A 47 15.76 17.39 16.57
CA THR A 47 16.78 18.13 17.29
C THR A 47 17.98 17.24 17.64
N GLY A 48 19.08 17.88 18.03
CA GLY A 48 20.33 17.21 18.34
C GLY A 48 21.52 17.82 17.59
N ASN A 49 22.55 17.01 17.38
CA ASN A 49 23.72 17.29 16.57
C ASN A 49 23.78 16.33 15.38
N PRO A 50 23.69 16.83 14.12
CA PRO A 50 23.52 18.23 13.72
C PRO A 50 22.15 18.78 14.15
N ARG A 51 22.02 20.12 14.20
CA ARG A 51 20.76 20.82 14.52
C ARG A 51 19.61 20.34 13.62
N ALA A 52 18.37 20.62 13.99
CA ALA A 52 17.23 20.32 13.12
C ALA A 52 17.34 21.08 11.79
N GLY A 53 17.09 20.37 10.69
CA GLY A 53 16.88 20.93 9.36
C GLY A 53 15.41 21.26 9.12
N VAL A 54 15.15 21.95 8.00
CA VAL A 54 13.79 22.30 7.58
C VAL A 54 13.58 21.81 6.16
N LEU A 55 12.72 20.80 6.01
CA LEU A 55 11.97 20.56 4.78
C LEU A 55 10.64 21.29 4.97
N GLY A 56 10.09 21.94 3.96
CA GLY A 56 8.80 22.63 4.12
C GLY A 56 8.51 23.63 3.03
N ALA A 57 7.43 24.39 3.22
CA ALA A 57 6.88 25.39 2.29
C ALA A 57 7.81 26.60 2.09
N VAL A 58 9.03 26.33 1.63
CA VAL A 58 10.03 27.31 1.27
C VAL A 58 10.05 27.38 -0.26
N GLY A 59 9.89 28.59 -0.79
CA GLY A 59 9.80 28.80 -2.24
C GLY A 59 8.47 28.37 -2.84
N THR A 60 8.51 27.90 -4.09
CA THR A 60 7.32 27.53 -4.86
C THR A 60 6.86 26.10 -4.53
N ASN A 61 5.56 25.91 -4.26
CA ASN A 61 4.95 24.59 -4.09
C ASN A 61 5.22 23.69 -5.32
N LEU A 62 5.40 22.39 -5.09
CA LEU A 62 5.69 21.36 -6.11
C LEU A 62 7.00 21.57 -6.87
N ALA A 63 7.86 22.49 -6.46
CA ALA A 63 9.10 22.81 -7.16
C ALA A 63 10.31 22.20 -6.45
N PHE A 64 11.26 21.66 -7.22
CA PHE A 64 12.43 21.01 -6.62
C PHE A 64 13.29 22.03 -5.85
N GLN A 65 13.73 21.62 -4.66
CA GLN A 65 14.65 22.35 -3.80
C GLN A 65 15.84 21.43 -3.50
N GLY A 66 17.05 21.89 -3.82
CA GLY A 66 18.27 21.13 -3.59
C GLY A 66 18.69 21.16 -2.11
N LEU A 67 19.21 20.04 -1.62
CA LEU A 67 19.87 19.96 -0.32
C LEU A 67 21.36 19.66 -0.53
N CYS A 68 22.22 20.12 0.38
CA CYS A 68 23.65 19.80 0.39
C CYS A 68 24.18 19.76 1.84
N ASP A 69 25.47 19.52 2.01
CA ASP A 69 26.16 19.56 3.30
C ASP A 69 26.15 20.94 3.99
N ARG A 70 25.87 22.03 3.24
CA ARG A 70 25.62 23.38 3.81
C ARG A 70 24.19 23.55 4.35
N SER A 71 23.27 22.63 4.01
CA SER A 71 21.90 22.68 4.51
C SER A 71 21.84 22.43 6.02
N ALA A 72 21.04 23.22 6.73
CA ALA A 72 20.77 22.94 8.14
C ALA A 72 20.18 21.54 8.30
N GLY A 73 20.71 20.74 9.23
CA GLY A 73 20.31 19.34 9.41
C GLY A 73 21.28 18.32 8.82
N ALA A 74 22.16 18.72 7.90
CA ALA A 74 23.16 17.83 7.32
C ALA A 74 24.24 17.46 8.34
N LEU A 75 24.64 16.19 8.36
CA LEU A 75 25.81 15.72 9.09
C LEU A 75 27.08 16.22 8.39
N TYR A 76 27.92 16.93 9.13
CA TYR A 76 29.20 17.40 8.59
C TYR A 76 30.14 16.21 8.35
N HIS A 77 30.62 16.06 7.12
CA HIS A 77 31.47 14.95 6.70
C HIS A 77 32.85 15.39 6.20
N GLY A 78 33.32 16.57 6.62
CA GLY A 78 34.65 17.08 6.25
C GLY A 78 34.72 17.79 4.90
N GLY A 79 33.61 18.34 4.39
CA GLY A 79 33.57 19.13 3.14
C GLY A 79 33.82 18.33 1.86
N ASP A 80 34.17 19.03 0.79
CA ASP A 80 34.45 18.44 -0.53
C ASP A 80 35.91 17.98 -0.61
N VAL A 81 36.17 16.81 -1.20
CA VAL A 81 37.53 16.23 -1.31
C VAL A 81 37.96 15.93 -2.74
N SER A 82 37.13 16.27 -3.75
CA SER A 82 37.49 16.15 -5.15
C SER A 82 38.91 16.71 -5.41
N PRO A 83 39.79 15.95 -6.09
CA PRO A 83 39.50 14.76 -6.91
C PRO A 83 39.39 13.41 -6.17
N ASP A 84 39.63 13.37 -4.85
CA ASP A 84 39.64 12.12 -4.06
C ASP A 84 38.23 11.53 -3.85
N TYR A 85 38.20 10.25 -3.46
CA TYR A 85 36.97 9.49 -3.20
C TYR A 85 36.75 9.28 -1.71
N LYS A 86 35.70 9.88 -1.17
CA LYS A 86 35.30 9.77 0.23
C LYS A 86 34.45 8.52 0.48
N ASN A 87 34.88 7.64 1.38
CA ASN A 87 34.21 6.38 1.68
C ASN A 87 34.05 6.17 3.19
N VAL A 88 32.96 5.52 3.59
CA VAL A 88 32.72 5.11 4.98
C VAL A 88 33.58 3.89 5.31
N LEU A 89 34.32 3.97 6.41
CA LEU A 89 35.20 2.92 6.91
C LEU A 89 34.50 2.08 7.98
N ASN A 90 33.88 2.74 8.95
CA ASN A 90 33.07 2.12 9.99
C ASN A 90 31.94 3.06 10.41
N ALA A 91 30.95 2.53 11.10
CA ALA A 91 29.91 3.32 11.74
C ALA A 91 29.34 2.61 12.97
N SER A 92 28.87 3.40 13.93
CA SER A 92 28.18 2.92 15.12
C SER A 92 26.93 3.72 15.44
N ALA A 93 26.00 3.09 16.16
CA ALA A 93 24.81 3.70 16.74
C ALA A 93 24.47 3.04 18.08
N LEU A 94 24.03 3.85 19.04
CA LEU A 94 23.67 3.43 20.39
C LEU A 94 22.52 4.30 20.93
N SER A 95 21.65 3.69 21.73
CA SER A 95 20.77 4.38 22.66
C SER A 95 20.67 3.59 23.97
N ALA A 96 20.64 4.30 25.09
CA ALA A 96 20.32 3.76 26.41
C ALA A 96 18.92 4.21 26.90
N ALA A 97 18.17 4.94 26.07
CA ALA A 97 16.82 5.36 26.43
C ALA A 97 15.86 4.16 26.46
N ALA A 98 14.88 4.21 27.36
CA ALA A 98 13.91 3.14 27.52
C ALA A 98 13.08 2.97 26.24
N THR A 99 12.71 1.71 25.94
CA THR A 99 11.83 1.32 24.82
C THR A 99 12.27 1.81 23.43
N THR A 100 13.57 2.10 23.23
CA THR A 100 14.12 2.50 21.91
C THR A 100 14.50 1.34 20.99
N MET A 101 14.47 0.09 21.47
CA MET A 101 14.88 -1.09 20.72
C MET A 101 13.75 -2.10 20.61
N PRO A 102 13.64 -2.86 19.50
CA PRO A 102 14.53 -2.82 18.33
C PRO A 102 14.38 -1.54 17.50
N ALA A 103 15.44 -1.13 16.82
CA ALA A 103 15.41 -0.01 15.87
C ALA A 103 16.41 -0.21 14.73
N THR A 104 16.11 0.32 13.55
CA THR A 104 17.05 0.28 12.41
C THR A 104 17.32 1.70 11.95
N PHE A 105 18.59 2.09 11.98
CA PHE A 105 19.03 3.36 11.43
C PHE A 105 19.50 3.17 9.99
N GLN A 106 19.11 4.06 9.10
CA GLN A 106 19.56 4.06 7.72
C GLN A 106 20.11 5.42 7.35
N LEU A 107 21.39 5.47 7.02
CA LEU A 107 22.04 6.69 6.57
C LEU A 107 21.68 6.92 5.11
N VAL A 108 21.21 8.12 4.81
CA VAL A 108 20.86 8.55 3.46
C VAL A 108 21.54 9.86 3.12
N ASP A 109 21.85 10.05 1.84
CA ASP A 109 22.21 11.35 1.25
C ASP A 109 20.95 11.97 0.63
N LEU A 110 20.46 13.07 1.22
CA LEU A 110 19.30 13.79 0.74
C LEU A 110 19.68 14.69 -0.45
N LEU A 111 19.21 14.36 -1.64
CA LEU A 111 19.53 15.11 -2.86
C LEU A 111 18.72 16.40 -2.94
N GLY A 112 17.47 16.35 -2.52
CA GLY A 112 16.54 17.46 -2.53
C GLY A 112 15.12 17.00 -2.27
N TYR A 113 14.20 17.96 -2.27
CA TYR A 113 12.80 17.70 -1.98
C TYR A 113 11.86 18.60 -2.78
N TYR A 114 10.59 18.19 -2.87
CA TYR A 114 9.49 18.99 -3.37
C TYR A 114 8.55 19.28 -2.20
N PRO A 115 8.32 20.55 -1.82
CA PRO A 115 7.28 20.87 -0.87
C PRO A 115 5.92 20.63 -1.50
N ILE A 116 5.02 19.97 -0.77
CA ILE A 116 3.64 19.70 -1.17
C ILE A 116 2.74 20.32 -0.11
N THR A 117 2.36 21.57 -0.33
CA THR A 117 1.38 22.31 0.50
C THR A 117 -0.05 22.06 0.05
N SER A 118 -0.23 21.44 -1.11
CA SER A 118 -1.51 21.07 -1.73
C SER A 118 -1.94 19.65 -1.33
N THR A 119 -1.80 19.32 -0.03
CA THR A 119 -2.25 18.03 0.54
C THR A 119 -3.76 17.86 0.54
N THR A 120 -4.49 18.96 0.36
CA THR A 120 -5.95 19.03 0.19
C THR A 120 -6.39 18.88 -1.27
N THR A 121 -5.47 18.60 -2.20
CA THR A 121 -5.75 18.46 -3.64
C THR A 121 -5.61 16.99 -4.05
N THR A 122 -6.63 16.45 -4.73
CA THR A 122 -6.62 15.10 -5.30
C THR A 122 -6.14 15.09 -6.75
N GLY A 123 -5.69 13.92 -7.21
CA GLY A 123 -5.27 13.71 -8.59
C GLY A 123 -3.87 14.24 -8.89
N ASN A 124 -3.48 14.14 -10.16
CA ASN A 124 -2.10 14.38 -10.57
C ASN A 124 -1.75 15.88 -10.53
N GLN A 125 -0.69 16.18 -9.79
CA GLN A 125 -0.09 17.50 -9.64
C GLN A 125 1.30 17.47 -10.28
N ALA A 126 1.55 18.41 -11.20
CA ALA A 126 2.82 18.47 -11.93
C ALA A 126 3.92 19.05 -11.04
N LEU A 127 5.04 18.34 -10.94
CA LEU A 127 6.24 18.81 -10.26
C LEU A 127 7.07 19.69 -11.20
N ILE A 128 7.67 20.75 -10.65
CA ILE A 128 8.50 21.69 -11.41
C ILE A 128 9.96 21.27 -11.30
N ASN A 129 10.46 20.71 -12.42
CA ASN A 129 11.85 20.28 -12.58
C ASN A 129 12.67 21.21 -13.48
N SER A 130 12.01 22.09 -14.23
CA SER A 130 12.66 23.00 -15.15
C SER A 130 11.82 24.24 -15.43
N LYS A 131 12.48 25.36 -15.71
CA LYS A 131 11.85 26.60 -16.21
C LYS A 131 12.74 27.26 -17.24
N THR A 132 12.11 27.97 -18.18
CA THR A 132 12.85 28.86 -19.07
C THR A 132 13.40 30.05 -18.28
N PHE A 133 14.48 30.67 -18.77
CA PHE A 133 15.07 31.82 -18.11
C PHE A 133 15.61 32.86 -19.09
N THR A 134 15.74 34.08 -18.62
CA THR A 134 16.51 35.15 -19.26
C THR A 134 17.74 35.48 -18.42
N ALA A 135 18.80 35.93 -19.07
CA ALA A 135 20.04 36.34 -18.40
C ALA A 135 20.34 37.82 -18.66
N THR A 136 20.96 38.47 -17.70
CA THR A 136 21.46 39.85 -17.85
C THR A 136 22.94 39.83 -18.21
N ALA A 137 23.33 40.58 -19.25
CA ALA A 137 24.73 40.81 -19.58
C ALA A 137 25.37 41.73 -18.52
N ALA A 138 25.89 41.14 -17.44
CA ALA A 138 26.42 41.84 -16.27
C ALA A 138 27.47 41.02 -15.51
N THR A 139 28.17 41.68 -14.58
CA THR A 139 29.10 41.07 -13.62
C THR A 139 28.62 41.38 -12.19
N PRO A 140 27.98 40.44 -11.49
CA PRO A 140 27.62 39.08 -11.92
C PRO A 140 26.36 39.04 -12.82
N THR A 141 26.19 37.94 -13.56
CA THR A 141 24.97 37.68 -14.36
C THR A 141 23.79 37.40 -13.45
N VAL A 142 22.63 37.97 -13.76
CA VAL A 142 21.37 37.69 -13.07
C VAL A 142 20.47 36.89 -13.99
N LEU A 143 20.04 35.71 -13.51
CA LEU A 143 19.07 34.85 -14.18
C LEU A 143 17.67 35.11 -13.62
N THR A 144 16.70 35.25 -14.51
CA THR A 144 15.27 35.40 -14.15
C THR A 144 14.48 34.23 -14.73
N LEU A 145 13.90 33.39 -13.86
CA LEU A 145 13.14 32.20 -14.22
C LEU A 145 11.69 32.55 -14.56
N ALA A 146 11.16 31.95 -15.62
CA ALA A 146 9.76 32.07 -15.99
C ALA A 146 8.83 31.37 -14.98
N ALA A 147 7.62 31.91 -14.80
CA ALA A 147 6.60 31.37 -13.88
C ALA A 147 7.13 31.10 -12.45
N THR A 148 8.08 31.92 -12.01
CA THR A 148 8.67 32.02 -10.66
C THR A 148 8.87 30.66 -9.98
N TRP A 149 9.91 29.92 -10.38
CA TRP A 149 10.45 28.83 -9.57
C TRP A 149 11.37 29.45 -8.50
N ASP A 150 10.86 29.59 -7.27
CA ASP A 150 11.61 30.18 -6.17
C ASP A 150 12.54 29.13 -5.53
N MET A 151 13.66 28.87 -6.20
CA MET A 151 14.69 27.91 -5.79
C MET A 151 15.51 28.46 -4.62
N GLN A 152 15.81 27.59 -3.65
CA GLN A 152 16.72 27.90 -2.56
C GLN A 152 18.18 27.91 -3.04
N THR A 153 19.01 28.72 -2.37
CA THR A 153 20.46 28.75 -2.59
C THR A 153 21.05 27.35 -2.43
N TYR A 154 22.10 27.05 -3.19
CA TYR A 154 22.75 25.74 -3.33
C TYR A 154 22.00 24.72 -4.19
N THR A 155 20.85 25.06 -4.77
CA THR A 155 20.15 24.12 -5.66
C THR A 155 20.95 23.91 -6.95
N PRO A 156 21.35 22.67 -7.29
CA PRO A 156 22.09 22.37 -8.50
C PRO A 156 21.16 22.36 -9.74
N ILE A 157 21.62 23.02 -10.80
CA ILE A 157 20.92 23.11 -12.09
C ILE A 157 21.87 22.84 -13.26
N ARG A 158 21.29 22.41 -14.38
CA ARG A 158 21.93 22.41 -15.70
C ARG A 158 21.14 23.26 -16.66
N LEU A 159 21.85 23.87 -17.60
CA LEU A 159 21.29 24.77 -18.59
C LEU A 159 21.22 24.09 -19.96
N THR A 160 20.16 24.37 -20.70
CA THR A 160 19.99 24.04 -22.11
C THR A 160 19.52 25.27 -22.89
N THR A 161 19.68 25.26 -24.21
CA THR A 161 19.23 26.35 -25.09
C THR A 161 18.86 25.80 -26.46
N THR A 162 17.97 26.49 -27.17
CA THR A 162 17.71 26.24 -28.60
C THR A 162 18.62 27.03 -29.54
N GLY A 163 19.36 28.01 -29.02
CA GLY A 163 20.34 28.82 -29.76
C GLY A 163 21.70 28.81 -29.09
N THR A 164 22.26 29.98 -28.78
CA THR A 164 23.53 30.13 -28.05
C THR A 164 23.28 30.56 -26.60
N LEU A 165 23.88 29.89 -25.62
CA LEU A 165 23.78 30.35 -24.22
C LEU A 165 24.45 31.73 -24.05
N PRO A 166 24.04 32.53 -23.05
CA PRO A 166 24.73 33.77 -22.68
C PRO A 166 26.24 33.53 -22.49
N ALA A 167 27.08 34.33 -23.13
CA ALA A 167 28.52 34.16 -23.08
C ALA A 167 29.05 34.27 -21.64
N GLY A 168 29.65 33.20 -21.13
CA GLY A 168 30.01 33.01 -19.72
C GLY A 168 29.32 31.78 -19.10
N LEU A 169 28.19 31.36 -19.66
CA LEU A 169 27.53 30.10 -19.33
C LEU A 169 27.87 29.03 -20.37
N SER A 170 27.82 27.78 -19.94
CA SER A 170 28.20 26.62 -20.75
C SER A 170 27.24 25.45 -20.51
N LEU A 171 26.96 24.69 -21.57
CA LEU A 171 26.21 23.43 -21.49
C LEU A 171 27.01 22.39 -20.70
N ALA A 172 26.33 21.33 -20.24
CA ALA A 172 26.91 20.22 -19.47
C ALA A 172 27.69 20.61 -18.19
N THR A 173 27.60 21.88 -17.78
CA THR A 173 28.18 22.40 -16.54
C THR A 173 27.10 22.41 -15.48
N THR A 174 27.40 21.88 -14.29
CA THR A 174 26.53 22.05 -13.13
C THR A 174 26.74 23.46 -12.57
N TYR A 175 25.65 24.20 -12.41
CA TYR A 175 25.63 25.47 -11.72
C TYR A 175 24.87 25.33 -10.41
N TYR A 176 25.30 26.07 -9.39
CA TYR A 176 24.64 26.16 -8.10
C TYR A 176 23.92 27.50 -8.02
N TRP A 177 22.61 27.44 -7.77
CA TRP A 177 21.74 28.61 -7.69
C TRP A 177 22.05 29.45 -6.44
N VAL A 178 22.04 30.77 -6.59
CA VAL A 178 22.17 31.74 -5.50
C VAL A 178 21.00 32.69 -5.55
N ARG A 179 20.06 32.52 -4.62
CA ARG A 179 18.79 33.26 -4.61
C ARG A 179 19.03 34.73 -4.23
N THR A 180 18.61 35.66 -5.09
CA THR A 180 18.54 37.10 -4.79
C THR A 180 17.11 37.59 -4.60
N GLY A 181 16.14 36.87 -5.15
CA GLY A 181 14.71 37.13 -5.03
C GLY A 181 13.88 35.94 -5.51
N ALA A 182 12.55 36.06 -5.47
CA ALA A 182 11.68 34.99 -5.93
C ALA A 182 11.82 34.81 -7.46
N GLY A 183 12.39 33.68 -7.88
CA GLY A 183 12.65 33.38 -9.30
C GLY A 183 13.81 34.18 -9.92
N THR A 184 14.59 34.92 -9.12
CA THR A 184 15.77 35.66 -9.59
C THR A 184 16.99 35.31 -8.76
N GLY A 185 18.14 35.15 -9.43
CA GLY A 185 19.36 34.73 -8.75
C GLY A 185 20.60 34.78 -9.63
N ASN A 186 21.74 34.64 -8.97
CA ASN A 186 23.02 34.42 -9.61
C ASN A 186 23.32 32.92 -9.69
N VAL A 187 24.37 32.56 -10.42
CA VAL A 187 24.86 31.17 -10.49
C VAL A 187 26.35 31.10 -10.23
N ALA A 188 26.77 30.03 -9.55
CA ALA A 188 28.17 29.71 -9.29
C ALA A 188 28.51 28.32 -9.88
N THR A 189 29.78 28.07 -10.18
CA THR A 189 30.25 26.79 -10.77
C THR A 189 30.61 25.71 -9.74
N SER A 190 30.63 26.05 -8.45
CA SER A 190 30.89 25.12 -7.34
C SER A 190 30.21 25.61 -6.06
N LEU A 191 30.00 24.71 -5.09
CA LEU A 191 29.50 25.09 -3.76
C LEU A 191 30.45 26.06 -3.05
N ALA A 192 31.76 25.85 -3.16
CA ALA A 192 32.76 26.78 -2.62
C ALA A 192 32.68 28.19 -3.23
N ASN A 193 32.31 28.31 -4.51
CA ASN A 193 32.09 29.60 -5.17
C ASN A 193 30.80 30.27 -4.68
N VAL A 194 29.78 29.50 -4.29
CA VAL A 194 28.61 30.06 -3.58
C VAL A 194 29.05 30.63 -2.23
N ASP A 195 29.81 29.86 -1.45
CA ASP A 195 30.29 30.24 -0.11
C ASP A 195 31.18 31.51 -0.15
N SER A 196 31.98 31.68 -1.22
CA SER A 196 32.86 32.84 -1.43
C SER A 196 32.22 34.00 -2.20
N ALA A 197 30.93 33.91 -2.53
CA ALA A 197 30.21 34.88 -3.36
C ALA A 197 30.85 35.15 -4.74
N THR A 198 31.48 34.12 -5.33
CA THR A 198 32.08 34.17 -6.67
C THR A 198 31.07 33.67 -7.70
N TYR A 199 30.46 34.59 -8.44
CA TYR A 199 29.40 34.26 -9.40
C TYR A 199 29.86 34.42 -10.85
N VAL A 200 29.18 33.74 -11.76
CA VAL A 200 29.45 33.83 -13.20
C VAL A 200 29.13 35.23 -13.72
N ALA A 201 29.97 35.75 -14.61
CA ALA A 201 29.70 36.96 -15.38
C ALA A 201 29.21 36.60 -16.77
N CYS A 202 28.31 37.41 -17.35
CA CYS A 202 27.90 37.28 -18.75
C CYS A 202 28.18 38.55 -19.54
N SER A 203 28.76 38.42 -20.73
CA SER A 203 29.03 39.56 -21.64
C SER A 203 27.92 39.83 -22.65
N ASP A 204 27.00 38.89 -22.84
CA ASP A 204 25.80 39.03 -23.67
C ASP A 204 24.62 38.27 -23.04
N THR A 205 23.45 38.34 -23.67
CA THR A 205 22.22 37.69 -23.23
C THR A 205 21.94 36.36 -23.93
N GLY A 206 22.82 35.89 -24.80
CA GLY A 206 22.59 34.70 -25.64
C GLY A 206 21.48 34.89 -26.70
N SER A 207 21.12 33.78 -27.35
CA SER A 207 20.03 33.70 -28.33
C SER A 207 19.20 32.43 -28.17
N GLY A 208 17.90 32.50 -28.50
CA GLY A 208 16.97 31.39 -28.37
C GLY A 208 16.32 31.28 -26.99
N THR A 209 15.71 30.14 -26.71
CA THR A 209 15.02 29.87 -25.44
C THR A 209 15.95 29.09 -24.53
N HIS A 210 16.38 29.70 -23.44
CA HIS A 210 17.21 29.04 -22.43
C HIS A 210 16.35 28.39 -21.36
N THR A 211 16.74 27.19 -20.90
CA THR A 211 16.03 26.43 -19.86
C THR A 211 17.01 26.02 -18.77
N ALA A 212 16.63 26.25 -17.52
CA ALA A 212 17.28 25.73 -16.34
C ALA A 212 16.50 24.52 -15.84
N THR A 213 17.19 23.42 -15.58
CA THR A 213 16.62 22.15 -15.14
C THR A 213 17.34 21.68 -13.89
N MET A 214 16.62 21.14 -12.90
CA MET A 214 17.23 20.52 -11.72
C MET A 214 18.25 19.46 -12.13
N TYR A 215 19.33 19.34 -11.36
CA TYR A 215 20.36 18.35 -11.64
C TYR A 215 20.85 17.65 -10.38
N ILE A 216 20.64 16.34 -10.30
CA ILE A 216 21.09 15.52 -9.16
C ILE A 216 22.39 14.75 -9.45
N GLY A 217 22.88 14.77 -10.69
CA GLY A 217 23.86 13.80 -11.21
C GLY A 217 25.26 13.87 -10.60
N ASP A 218 25.71 14.98 -10.02
CA ASP A 218 27.03 15.03 -9.36
C ASP A 218 27.11 14.11 -8.14
N ARG A 219 25.95 13.87 -7.49
CA ARG A 219 25.80 12.94 -6.36
C ARG A 219 25.14 11.61 -6.75
N CYS A 220 24.82 11.44 -8.03
CA CYS A 220 24.34 10.19 -8.64
C CYS A 220 24.78 10.08 -10.12
N PRO A 221 26.07 9.85 -10.41
CA PRO A 221 26.64 9.98 -11.76
C PRO A 221 26.05 9.02 -12.80
N SER A 222 25.35 7.98 -12.35
CA SER A 222 24.64 7.03 -13.21
C SER A 222 23.16 7.42 -13.38
N ASN A 223 22.89 8.68 -13.71
CA ASN A 223 21.56 9.20 -14.07
C ASN A 223 20.42 8.87 -13.08
N GLY A 224 20.69 8.90 -11.77
CA GLY A 224 19.68 8.59 -10.75
C GLY A 224 19.62 7.12 -10.31
N ALA A 225 20.54 6.27 -10.77
CA ALA A 225 20.70 4.91 -10.25
C ALA A 225 20.89 4.92 -8.72
N GLY A 226 20.17 4.04 -8.02
CA GLY A 226 20.20 3.95 -6.56
C GLY A 226 19.43 5.05 -5.83
N VAL A 227 18.88 6.04 -6.53
CA VAL A 227 18.02 7.07 -5.93
C VAL A 227 16.66 6.49 -5.60
N GLN A 228 16.22 6.77 -4.38
CA GLN A 228 14.95 6.38 -3.81
C GLN A 228 14.15 7.63 -3.43
N ALA A 229 12.84 7.47 -3.28
CA ALA A 229 11.95 8.53 -2.85
C ALA A 229 11.20 8.15 -1.57
N PHE A 230 10.98 9.11 -0.68
CA PHE A 230 10.06 8.96 0.44
C PHE A 230 9.28 10.25 0.68
N LEU A 231 8.15 10.15 1.38
CA LEU A 231 7.38 11.32 1.80
C LEU A 231 7.53 11.50 3.30
N THR A 232 7.75 12.75 3.72
CA THR A 232 7.74 13.09 5.13
C THR A 232 7.06 14.43 5.39
N PRO A 233 6.10 14.50 6.32
CA PRO A 233 5.46 15.74 6.72
C PRO A 233 6.44 16.69 7.40
N SER A 234 6.40 17.96 7.01
CA SER A 234 7.06 19.06 7.73
C SER A 234 6.11 19.79 8.67
N THR A 235 4.81 19.65 8.45
CA THR A 235 3.75 19.95 9.41
C THR A 235 2.82 18.74 9.49
N ALA A 236 2.20 18.51 10.64
CA ALA A 236 1.36 17.32 10.82
C ALA A 236 0.22 17.28 9.79
N LEU A 237 -0.01 16.10 9.21
CA LEU A 237 -1.12 15.90 8.27
C LEU A 237 -2.43 15.77 9.03
N GLY A 238 -3.45 16.48 8.55
CA GLY A 238 -4.82 16.33 8.98
C GLY A 238 -5.42 14.99 8.51
N ALA A 239 -6.59 14.66 9.04
CA ALA A 239 -7.28 13.41 8.76
C ALA A 239 -7.41 13.14 7.25
N GLY A 240 -7.00 11.95 6.81
CA GLY A 240 -7.13 11.46 5.44
C GLY A 240 -6.23 10.25 5.19
N THR A 241 -6.67 9.30 4.35
CA THR A 241 -5.91 8.08 4.01
C THR A 241 -5.77 7.90 2.49
N PRO A 242 -5.13 8.83 1.77
CA PRO A 242 -4.96 8.71 0.33
C PRO A 242 -3.94 7.64 -0.07
N ASN A 243 -4.17 7.02 -1.24
CA ASN A 243 -3.14 6.33 -1.98
C ASN A 243 -2.20 7.37 -2.59
N ILE A 244 -0.91 7.05 -2.61
CA ILE A 244 0.15 7.92 -3.10
C ILE A 244 0.66 7.35 -4.41
N GLN A 245 0.76 8.19 -5.44
CA GLN A 245 1.35 7.80 -6.71
C GLN A 245 2.36 8.83 -7.21
N LEU A 246 3.50 8.35 -7.71
CA LEU A 246 4.46 9.14 -8.45
C LEU A 246 4.49 8.69 -9.91
N THR A 247 4.60 9.66 -10.81
CA THR A 247 5.06 9.44 -12.19
C THR A 247 6.48 9.97 -12.28
N TYR A 248 7.43 9.15 -12.72
CA TYR A 248 8.85 9.47 -12.69
C TYR A 248 9.58 8.98 -13.95
N THR A 249 10.76 9.56 -14.18
CA THR A 249 11.75 9.06 -15.14
C THR A 249 12.77 8.20 -14.41
N ASP A 250 12.97 6.97 -14.87
CA ASP A 250 13.90 6.04 -14.25
C ASP A 250 15.38 6.34 -14.58
N ALA A 251 16.29 5.57 -13.98
CA ALA A 251 17.72 5.71 -14.20
C ALA A 251 18.19 5.32 -15.62
N ALA A 252 17.43 4.51 -16.35
CA ALA A 252 17.69 4.16 -17.75
C ALA A 252 17.19 5.23 -18.73
N GLY A 253 16.39 6.19 -18.25
CA GLY A 253 15.79 7.26 -19.04
C GLY A 253 14.40 6.94 -19.59
N ASN A 254 13.76 5.86 -19.14
CA ASN A 254 12.36 5.60 -19.46
C ASN A 254 11.50 6.60 -18.70
N THR A 255 10.61 7.29 -19.42
CA THR A 255 9.74 8.33 -18.88
C THR A 255 8.34 7.78 -18.64
N GLY A 256 7.61 8.36 -17.66
CA GLY A 256 6.23 7.99 -17.41
C GLY A 256 6.05 6.71 -16.59
N ASN A 257 7.13 6.20 -15.97
CA ASN A 257 7.04 5.06 -15.06
C ASN A 257 6.20 5.48 -13.85
N THR A 258 5.33 4.58 -13.39
CA THR A 258 4.45 4.86 -12.25
C THR A 258 4.76 3.95 -11.08
N THR A 259 4.74 4.50 -9.88
CA THR A 259 4.66 3.67 -8.66
C THR A 259 3.33 2.91 -8.67
N PRO A 260 3.22 1.77 -7.96
CA PRO A 260 1.99 0.98 -7.96
C PRO A 260 0.75 1.84 -7.64
N THR A 261 -0.34 1.62 -8.38
CA THR A 261 -1.51 2.53 -8.40
C THR A 261 -2.40 2.45 -7.16
N THR A 262 -2.33 1.36 -6.40
CA THR A 262 -3.15 1.15 -5.18
C THR A 262 -2.35 1.27 -3.89
N LEU A 263 -1.01 1.30 -3.96
CA LEU A 263 -0.11 1.24 -2.83
C LEU A 263 1.15 2.05 -3.17
N PRO A 264 1.68 2.91 -2.28
CA PRO A 264 1.49 2.95 -0.83
C PRO A 264 0.32 3.86 -0.37
N ILE A 265 -0.17 3.65 0.86
CA ILE A 265 -1.28 4.39 1.47
C ILE A 265 -0.78 5.25 2.63
N SER A 266 -1.05 6.55 2.59
CA SER A 266 -0.74 7.48 3.69
C SER A 266 -1.50 7.13 4.97
N ASN A 267 -0.90 7.38 6.13
CA ASN A 267 -1.53 7.20 7.44
C ASN A 267 -2.55 8.32 7.68
N ALA A 268 -3.62 7.97 8.40
CA ALA A 268 -4.76 8.86 8.68
C ALA A 268 -4.33 10.24 9.21
N SER A 269 -3.34 10.25 10.10
CA SER A 269 -2.63 11.45 10.52
C SER A 269 -1.16 11.11 10.72
N SER A 270 -0.29 11.84 10.02
CA SER A 270 1.16 11.66 10.13
C SER A 270 1.78 12.89 10.82
N PRO A 271 2.38 12.76 12.01
CA PRO A 271 3.18 13.81 12.62
C PRO A 271 4.41 14.18 11.78
N ILE A 272 5.03 15.32 12.13
CA ILE A 272 6.28 15.78 11.52
C ILE A 272 7.36 14.69 11.55
N GLY A 273 8.04 14.53 10.42
CA GLY A 273 9.17 13.62 10.28
C GLY A 273 8.78 12.15 10.17
N GLN A 274 7.51 11.77 10.26
CA GLN A 274 7.09 10.40 9.96
C GLN A 274 7.20 10.13 8.46
N ILE A 275 7.58 8.92 8.05
CA ILE A 275 7.35 8.47 6.67
C ILE A 275 5.87 8.09 6.58
N GLU A 276 5.08 8.93 5.94
CA GLU A 276 3.62 8.98 6.12
C GLU A 276 2.88 7.70 5.74
N TYR A 277 3.48 6.86 4.89
CA TYR A 277 2.91 5.58 4.46
C TYR A 277 3.60 4.37 5.10
N SER A 278 4.45 4.58 6.11
CA SER A 278 5.08 3.51 6.88
C SER A 278 4.26 3.12 8.11
N GLY A 279 4.44 1.90 8.58
CA GLY A 279 3.69 1.35 9.70
C GLY A 279 3.42 -0.15 9.52
N THR A 280 2.56 -0.68 10.38
CA THR A 280 2.05 -2.06 10.28
C THR A 280 0.67 -2.06 9.65
N GLY A 281 0.45 -2.87 8.61
CA GLY A 281 -0.87 -3.06 8.00
C GLY A 281 -0.86 -3.00 6.48
N ALA A 282 -2.05 -3.09 5.89
CA ALA A 282 -2.22 -3.07 4.44
C ALA A 282 -1.72 -1.73 3.84
N GLY A 283 -0.96 -1.85 2.76
CA GLY A 283 -0.46 -0.69 2.03
C GLY A 283 0.62 0.13 2.73
N LYS A 284 1.21 -0.41 3.80
CA LYS A 284 2.35 0.20 4.48
C LYS A 284 3.67 -0.30 3.92
N PHE A 285 4.57 0.64 3.64
CA PHE A 285 5.90 0.38 3.10
C PHE A 285 6.92 1.19 3.89
N GLY A 286 8.16 0.75 3.90
CA GLY A 286 9.21 1.61 4.43
C GLY A 286 10.61 1.16 4.05
N PRO A 287 11.57 2.10 4.04
CA PRO A 287 11.36 3.55 4.14
C PRO A 287 10.97 4.21 2.81
N PHE A 288 11.02 3.48 1.69
CA PHE A 288 10.91 4.08 0.35
C PHE A 288 9.62 3.69 -0.37
N ILE A 289 9.18 4.57 -1.26
CA ILE A 289 8.04 4.29 -2.13
C ILE A 289 8.44 3.17 -3.10
N PRO A 290 7.60 2.14 -3.27
CA PRO A 290 7.85 1.11 -4.27
C PRO A 290 7.88 1.70 -5.68
N ARG A 291 8.87 1.28 -6.45
CA ARG A 291 9.03 1.66 -7.86
C ARG A 291 8.41 0.61 -8.78
N ALA A 292 8.21 0.97 -10.05
CA ALA A 292 7.85 0.02 -11.09
C ALA A 292 8.87 -1.13 -11.16
N ALA A 293 8.39 -2.32 -11.53
CA ALA A 293 9.22 -3.52 -11.60
C ALA A 293 10.35 -3.34 -12.62
N GLY A 294 11.58 -3.66 -12.22
CA GLY A 294 12.77 -3.50 -13.05
C GLY A 294 13.54 -2.18 -12.82
N ASP A 295 12.92 -1.21 -12.14
CA ASP A 295 13.55 0.09 -11.93
C ASP A 295 14.55 0.08 -10.77
N TYR A 296 15.76 0.57 -11.05
CA TYR A 296 16.87 0.61 -10.10
C TYR A 296 17.19 2.02 -9.58
N GLY A 297 16.46 3.05 -10.01
CA GLY A 297 16.71 4.43 -9.61
C GLY A 297 15.68 5.41 -10.14
N ILE A 298 15.61 6.60 -9.53
CA ILE A 298 14.76 7.72 -9.93
C ILE A 298 15.66 8.86 -10.40
N ARG A 299 15.49 9.30 -11.64
CA ARG A 299 16.22 10.44 -12.21
C ARG A 299 15.52 11.77 -11.93
N SER A 300 14.21 11.79 -12.12
CA SER A 300 13.33 12.93 -11.86
C SER A 300 11.92 12.43 -11.62
N VAL A 301 11.11 13.21 -10.90
CA VAL A 301 9.69 12.90 -10.68
C VAL A 301 8.88 13.99 -11.36
N GLU A 302 7.99 13.62 -12.27
CA GLU A 302 7.21 14.59 -13.05
C GLU A 302 5.83 14.85 -12.43
N GLN A 303 5.25 13.86 -11.74
CA GLN A 303 3.93 14.03 -11.12
C GLN A 303 3.85 13.39 -9.75
N PHE A 304 3.06 14.04 -8.89
CA PHE A 304 2.66 13.57 -7.58
C PHE A 304 1.12 13.51 -7.52
N SER A 305 0.54 12.47 -6.93
CA SER A 305 -0.91 12.31 -6.83
C SER A 305 -1.33 11.72 -5.49
N TYR A 306 -2.43 12.25 -4.98
CA TYR A 306 -3.21 11.64 -3.90
C TYR A 306 -4.59 11.24 -4.41
N SER A 307 -5.05 10.03 -4.06
CA SER A 307 -6.40 9.55 -4.45
C SER A 307 -7.54 10.16 -3.63
N ALA A 308 -7.23 10.75 -2.48
CA ALA A 308 -8.15 11.44 -1.58
C ALA A 308 -7.41 12.63 -0.93
N THR A 309 -8.10 13.49 -0.19
CA THR A 309 -7.45 14.62 0.47
C THR A 309 -6.99 14.26 1.87
N HIS A 310 -5.91 14.89 2.33
CA HIS A 310 -5.76 15.18 3.75
C HIS A 310 -6.53 16.47 4.08
N THR A 311 -6.96 16.62 5.32
CA THR A 311 -7.69 17.83 5.75
C THR A 311 -6.79 19.07 5.83
N SER A 312 -5.49 18.88 6.11
CA SER A 312 -4.48 19.94 6.22
C SER A 312 -3.06 19.36 6.23
N GLY A 313 -2.06 20.23 6.27
CA GLY A 313 -0.66 19.87 6.48
C GLY A 313 0.21 20.07 5.24
N VAL A 314 1.52 19.91 5.42
CA VAL A 314 2.53 20.04 4.38
C VAL A 314 3.41 18.81 4.43
N THR A 315 3.48 18.10 3.31
CA THR A 315 4.42 16.98 3.14
C THR A 315 5.49 17.32 2.14
N ASN A 316 6.55 16.53 2.11
CA ASN A 316 7.68 16.74 1.23
C ASN A 316 8.03 15.42 0.56
N LEU A 317 8.04 15.42 -0.76
CA LEU A 317 8.61 14.32 -1.53
C LEU A 317 10.12 14.50 -1.56
N VAL A 318 10.85 13.62 -0.90
CA VAL A 318 12.31 13.71 -0.74
C VAL A 318 12.98 12.66 -1.61
N LEU A 319 13.94 13.11 -2.42
CA LEU A 319 14.83 12.22 -3.19
C LEU A 319 16.11 12.00 -2.40
N CYS A 320 16.50 10.75 -2.24
CA CYS A 320 17.70 10.41 -1.47
C CYS A 320 18.41 9.18 -2.02
N ARG A 321 19.68 9.02 -1.65
CA ARG A 321 20.45 7.82 -1.92
C ARG A 321 20.76 7.09 -0.60
N PRO A 322 20.34 5.83 -0.43
CA PRO A 322 20.75 5.01 0.71
C PRO A 322 22.27 4.77 0.71
N ILE A 323 22.90 4.83 1.87
CA ILE A 323 24.33 4.56 2.03
C ILE A 323 24.54 3.23 2.76
N PHE A 324 24.07 3.12 4.00
CA PHE A 324 24.12 1.89 4.79
C PHE A 324 23.03 1.87 5.88
N SER A 325 22.82 0.71 6.48
CA SER A 325 21.91 0.50 7.61
C SER A 325 22.62 -0.06 8.85
N LEU A 326 22.12 0.27 10.03
CA LEU A 326 22.57 -0.23 11.34
C LEU A 326 21.36 -0.74 12.12
N PRO A 327 21.13 -2.06 12.16
CA PRO A 327 20.12 -2.65 13.04
C PRO A 327 20.62 -2.68 14.48
N MET A 328 19.83 -2.16 15.41
CA MET A 328 20.07 -2.18 16.85
C MET A 328 19.00 -3.06 17.52
N THR A 329 19.43 -4.12 18.19
CA THR A 329 18.52 -5.13 18.75
C THR A 329 18.31 -4.99 20.25
N THR A 330 19.28 -4.42 20.97
CA THR A 330 19.31 -4.42 22.44
C THR A 330 19.65 -3.04 22.98
N ILE A 331 18.90 -2.57 23.98
CA ILE A 331 19.14 -1.26 24.62
C ILE A 331 20.51 -1.28 25.30
N GLY A 332 21.28 -0.21 25.17
CA GLY A 332 22.60 -0.08 25.80
C GLY A 332 23.73 -0.84 25.09
N VAL A 333 23.45 -1.60 24.03
CA VAL A 333 24.46 -2.28 23.21
C VAL A 333 24.63 -1.53 21.89
N ALA A 334 25.87 -1.14 21.57
CA ALA A 334 26.15 -0.44 20.32
C ALA A 334 26.03 -1.39 19.14
N ALA A 335 25.32 -0.97 18.08
CA ALA A 335 25.42 -1.61 16.78
C ALA A 335 26.60 -0.99 16.04
N GLU A 336 27.53 -1.82 15.60
CA GLU A 336 28.70 -1.40 14.83
C GLU A 336 28.75 -2.17 13.52
N ARG A 337 29.16 -1.49 12.45
CA ARG A 337 29.44 -2.12 11.15
C ARG A 337 30.75 -1.60 10.62
N GLU A 338 31.56 -2.52 10.13
CA GLU A 338 32.87 -2.26 9.57
C GLU A 338 32.86 -2.60 8.07
N PHE A 339 33.33 -1.68 7.23
CA PHE A 339 33.13 -1.72 5.78
C PHE A 339 34.39 -2.09 4.99
N VAL A 340 35.51 -2.37 5.65
CA VAL A 340 36.77 -2.80 5.01
C VAL A 340 36.90 -4.33 5.03
N HIS A 341 36.54 -5.00 6.12
CA HIS A 341 36.81 -6.42 6.38
C HIS A 341 35.54 -7.22 6.68
N GLN A 342 34.62 -6.71 7.50
CA GLN A 342 33.39 -7.42 7.85
C GLN A 342 32.42 -7.45 6.66
N LEU A 343 32.26 -6.32 5.98
CA LEU A 343 31.43 -6.19 4.79
C LEU A 343 32.14 -5.27 3.78
N PRO A 344 33.06 -5.79 2.94
CA PRO A 344 33.93 -5.00 2.05
C PRO A 344 33.12 -4.31 0.94
N SER A 345 32.40 -3.26 1.30
CA SER A 345 31.52 -2.49 0.41
C SER A 345 31.94 -1.03 0.28
N LEU A 346 32.70 -0.49 1.24
CA LEU A 346 33.21 0.90 1.28
C LEU A 346 32.24 1.91 0.66
N PRO A 347 31.05 2.12 1.26
CA PRO A 347 30.04 3.00 0.68
C PRO A 347 30.56 4.42 0.48
N ARG A 348 30.43 4.96 -0.74
CA ARG A 348 30.89 6.31 -1.09
C ARG A 348 29.95 7.39 -0.52
N ILE A 349 30.55 8.47 -0.02
CA ILE A 349 29.91 9.77 0.23
C ILE A 349 30.38 10.71 -0.89
N PHE A 350 29.44 11.36 -1.57
CA PHE A 350 29.77 12.33 -2.63
C PHE A 350 30.03 13.70 -2.02
N ASP A 351 30.77 14.53 -2.74
CA ASP A 351 30.96 15.94 -2.38
C ASP A 351 29.60 16.67 -2.39
N GLY A 352 29.40 17.56 -1.43
CA GLY A 352 28.12 18.22 -1.19
C GLY A 352 26.98 17.32 -0.68
N ALA A 353 27.25 16.11 -0.17
CA ALA A 353 26.20 15.19 0.30
C ALA A 353 25.47 15.70 1.56
N CYS A 354 24.13 15.69 1.54
CA CYS A 354 23.33 16.06 2.71
C CYS A 354 23.01 14.80 3.52
N LEU A 355 23.92 14.43 4.40
CA LEU A 355 23.80 13.20 5.19
C LEU A 355 22.76 13.33 6.31
N ALA A 356 21.79 12.41 6.35
CA ALA A 356 20.74 12.36 7.35
C ALA A 356 20.36 10.93 7.75
N TRP A 357 19.82 10.76 8.96
CA TRP A 357 19.34 9.47 9.45
C TRP A 357 17.85 9.29 9.22
N LEU A 358 17.47 8.14 8.67
CA LEU A 358 16.13 7.57 8.80
C LEU A 358 16.16 6.53 9.93
N MET A 359 15.11 6.49 10.73
CA MET A 359 14.95 5.57 11.85
C MET A 359 13.68 4.75 11.67
N TYR A 360 13.80 3.44 11.69
CA TYR A 360 12.70 2.53 11.97
C TYR A 360 12.54 2.37 13.47
N ALA A 361 11.39 2.76 14.02
CA ALA A 361 11.03 2.51 15.41
C ALA A 361 10.41 1.13 15.50
N GLY A 362 11.17 0.12 15.93
CA GLY A 362 10.64 -1.24 16.13
C GLY A 362 9.91 -1.44 17.47
N ALA A 363 10.04 -0.47 18.38
CA ALA A 363 9.27 -0.36 19.62
C ALA A 363 8.70 1.06 19.77
N ALA A 364 7.72 1.21 20.65
CA ALA A 364 7.16 2.52 21.00
C ALA A 364 8.23 3.40 21.64
N THR A 365 8.85 4.25 20.83
CA THR A 365 10.01 5.03 21.24
C THR A 365 9.55 6.37 21.83
N PRO A 366 9.94 6.73 23.06
CA PRO A 366 9.50 7.96 23.69
C PRO A 366 9.95 9.21 22.94
N VAL A 367 9.20 10.29 23.13
CA VAL A 367 9.53 11.63 22.63
C VAL A 367 10.94 12.05 23.05
N ALA A 368 11.70 12.66 22.15
CA ALA A 368 13.05 13.16 22.42
C ALA A 368 14.04 12.11 22.95
N SER A 369 13.84 10.83 22.62
CA SER A 369 14.76 9.76 22.95
C SER A 369 16.08 9.93 22.22
N ARG A 370 17.19 9.72 22.94
CA ARG A 370 18.53 10.03 22.45
C ARG A 370 19.19 8.83 21.76
N PHE A 371 19.60 9.02 20.50
CA PHE A 371 20.48 8.11 19.76
C PHE A 371 21.77 8.83 19.40
N PHE A 372 22.90 8.14 19.53
CA PHE A 372 24.21 8.72 19.26
C PHE A 372 25.19 7.67 18.76
N GLY A 373 26.26 8.12 18.11
CA GLY A 373 27.27 7.24 17.55
C GLY A 373 28.30 8.02 16.77
N HIS A 374 29.09 7.29 15.98
CA HIS A 374 30.08 7.89 15.10
C HIS A 374 30.09 7.24 13.72
N ILE A 375 30.65 7.93 12.75
CA ILE A 375 30.95 7.42 11.40
C ILE A 375 32.40 7.82 11.11
N ASP A 376 33.26 6.85 10.84
CA ASP A 376 34.61 7.13 10.35
C ASP A 376 34.62 7.12 8.83
N VAL A 377 35.18 8.17 8.26
CA VAL A 377 35.25 8.40 6.83
C VAL A 377 36.70 8.62 6.43
N GLY A 378 37.15 7.93 5.39
CA GLY A 378 38.47 8.11 4.79
C GLY A 378 38.36 8.49 3.32
N TRP A 379 39.40 9.10 2.77
CA TRP A 379 39.47 9.37 1.33
C TRP A 379 40.86 9.05 0.76
N GLY A 380 40.87 8.73 -0.52
CA GLY A 380 42.07 8.41 -1.29
C GLY A 380 41.85 8.64 -2.78
N GLU A 381 42.94 8.65 -3.52
CA GLU A 381 42.92 8.89 -4.96
C GLU A 381 42.13 7.79 -5.70
N MET A 382 41.45 8.15 -6.79
CA MET A 382 40.85 7.15 -7.66
C MET A 382 41.91 6.15 -8.10
N ALA A 383 41.70 4.87 -7.80
CA ALA A 383 42.45 3.82 -8.49
C ALA A 383 42.18 3.99 -10.00
N HIS A 384 43.19 4.44 -10.74
CA HIS A 384 43.18 4.55 -12.20
C HIS A 384 42.70 3.22 -12.80
N ARG A 385 41.40 3.10 -13.14
CA ARG A 385 41.02 2.24 -14.26
C ARG A 385 41.41 3.04 -15.49
N GLU A 386 42.48 2.61 -16.15
CA GLU A 386 42.96 3.09 -17.43
C GLU A 386 41.79 3.55 -18.31
N LEU A 387 41.68 4.87 -18.47
CA LEU A 387 40.59 5.51 -19.23
C LEU A 387 40.95 5.66 -20.72
N PHE A 388 42.01 4.99 -21.20
CA PHE A 388 42.39 4.90 -22.61
C PHE A 388 43.09 3.57 -22.86
N GLY A 389 42.46 2.60 -23.54
CA GLY A 389 43.18 1.38 -23.96
C GLY A 389 42.40 0.11 -24.32
N LEU A 390 41.07 0.05 -24.17
CA LEU A 390 40.31 -1.21 -24.42
C LEU A 390 39.22 -1.07 -25.49
N VAL A 391 39.58 -0.55 -26.67
CA VAL A 391 38.69 -0.54 -27.86
C VAL A 391 39.18 -1.47 -29.00
N GLU A 392 40.37 -2.07 -28.93
CA GLU A 392 40.88 -2.90 -30.05
C GLU A 392 41.10 -4.40 -29.77
N ALA A 393 40.52 -4.97 -28.71
CA ALA A 393 40.78 -6.37 -28.34
C ALA A 393 39.56 -7.29 -28.24
N SER A 394 38.44 -6.99 -28.90
CA SER A 394 37.24 -7.87 -28.90
C SER A 394 36.78 -8.39 -30.27
N TRP A 395 37.43 -7.99 -31.37
CA TRP A 395 37.08 -8.41 -32.73
C TRP A 395 38.01 -9.49 -33.30
N SER A 396 38.18 -10.65 -32.64
CA SER A 396 38.88 -11.78 -33.29
C SER A 396 38.69 -13.17 -32.70
N ARG A 397 37.69 -13.43 -31.84
CA ARG A 397 37.59 -14.76 -31.19
C ARG A 397 36.22 -15.45 -31.15
N HIS A 398 35.33 -15.23 -32.11
CA HIS A 398 34.13 -16.09 -32.29
C HIS A 398 33.93 -16.52 -33.76
N ARG A 399 34.85 -17.33 -34.29
CA ARG A 399 34.54 -18.31 -35.35
C ARG A 399 35.35 -19.57 -35.11
N ARG A 400 34.70 -20.58 -34.51
CA ARG A 400 34.88 -22.03 -34.69
C ARG A 400 34.44 -22.77 -33.42
N GLN A 401 33.17 -23.17 -33.35
CA GLN A 401 32.76 -24.37 -32.62
C GLN A 401 31.37 -24.85 -33.06
N GLY A 402 31.32 -26.02 -33.70
CA GLY A 402 30.20 -26.96 -33.55
C GLY A 402 29.10 -26.99 -34.63
N ASP A 403 29.43 -27.43 -35.85
CA ASP A 403 28.46 -28.10 -36.72
C ASP A 403 27.96 -29.38 -36.02
N ARG A 404 26.74 -29.35 -35.49
CA ARG A 404 26.04 -30.55 -35.02
C ARG A 404 25.46 -31.28 -36.23
N ALA A 405 25.94 -32.50 -36.44
CA ALA A 405 25.43 -33.41 -37.45
C ALA A 405 23.92 -33.69 -37.24
N GLY A 406 23.15 -33.73 -38.33
CA GLY A 406 21.82 -34.35 -38.33
C GLY A 406 20.64 -33.55 -38.87
N MET A 407 20.82 -32.39 -39.51
CA MET A 407 19.68 -31.59 -40.02
C MET A 407 19.77 -31.17 -41.49
N ASN A 408 20.74 -31.70 -42.26
CA ASN A 408 20.91 -31.34 -43.67
C ASN A 408 20.39 -32.42 -44.64
N ARG A 409 19.72 -31.97 -45.71
CA ARG A 409 19.11 -32.78 -46.80
C ARG A 409 20.06 -33.78 -47.47
N GLY A 410 21.37 -33.54 -47.41
CA GLY A 410 22.41 -34.38 -48.00
C GLY A 410 22.75 -35.67 -47.24
N ASP A 411 22.28 -35.85 -46.00
CA ASP A 411 22.64 -37.01 -45.17
C ASP A 411 21.73 -38.24 -45.38
N TRP A 412 20.73 -38.14 -46.27
CA TRP A 412 19.71 -39.18 -46.54
C TRP A 412 20.21 -40.39 -47.36
N ARG A 413 21.50 -40.42 -47.75
CA ARG A 413 22.13 -41.56 -48.44
C ARG A 413 23.06 -42.38 -47.53
N LYS A 414 23.10 -42.10 -46.23
CA LYS A 414 23.92 -42.83 -45.25
C LYS A 414 23.10 -43.92 -44.55
N ARG A 415 23.69 -45.11 -44.44
CA ARG A 415 23.03 -46.31 -43.88
C ARG A 415 23.00 -46.23 -42.35
N SER A 416 21.97 -45.62 -41.77
CA SER A 416 21.61 -45.83 -40.37
C SER A 416 20.14 -45.53 -40.07
N PHE A 417 19.51 -46.51 -39.43
CA PHE A 417 18.30 -46.48 -38.59
C PHE A 417 16.90 -46.11 -39.12
N CYS A 418 16.71 -45.75 -40.40
CA CYS A 418 15.35 -45.52 -40.95
C CYS A 418 14.95 -46.39 -42.15
N ALA A 419 15.64 -47.51 -42.41
CA ALA A 419 15.34 -48.42 -43.52
C ALA A 419 14.49 -49.66 -43.15
N ARG A 420 13.75 -49.64 -42.04
CA ARG A 420 12.85 -50.74 -41.62
C ARG A 420 11.45 -50.27 -41.21
N PHE A 421 10.79 -49.50 -42.07
CA PHE A 421 9.35 -49.25 -41.94
C PHE A 421 8.62 -49.78 -43.18
N PHE A 422 8.50 -51.10 -43.25
CA PHE A 422 7.45 -51.77 -44.03
C PHE A 422 6.85 -52.82 -43.11
N SER A 423 5.80 -52.44 -42.38
CA SER A 423 4.95 -53.35 -41.63
C SER A 423 3.58 -53.39 -42.31
N GLY A 424 3.24 -54.53 -42.90
CA GLY A 424 1.91 -55.16 -43.00
C GLY A 424 0.69 -54.42 -43.57
N ASP A 425 0.47 -53.15 -43.22
CA ASP A 425 -0.86 -52.53 -43.25
C ASP A 425 -0.80 -51.14 -43.90
N TRP A 426 -0.49 -51.09 -45.20
CA TRP A 426 -0.56 -49.84 -45.98
C TRP A 426 -1.96 -49.66 -46.58
N HIS A 427 -2.63 -48.56 -46.24
CA HIS A 427 -4.00 -48.27 -46.69
C HIS A 427 -3.98 -47.47 -48.00
N GLU A 428 -4.84 -47.80 -48.97
CA GLU A 428 -4.91 -47.16 -50.30
C GLU A 428 -5.17 -45.64 -50.28
N LYS A 429 -5.55 -45.10 -49.11
CA LYS A 429 -5.88 -43.69 -48.87
C LYS A 429 -4.74 -42.90 -48.17
N SER A 430 -3.63 -43.56 -47.81
CA SER A 430 -2.51 -43.00 -47.02
C SER A 430 -1.29 -42.69 -47.89
N GLY A 431 -0.75 -41.48 -47.75
CA GLY A 431 0.51 -41.05 -48.39
C GLY A 431 1.68 -41.14 -47.41
N VAL A 432 2.92 -41.11 -47.89
CA VAL A 432 4.09 -41.03 -46.99
C VAL A 432 4.83 -39.72 -47.25
N PRO A 433 4.96 -38.80 -46.29
CA PRO A 433 4.36 -38.80 -44.96
C PRO A 433 2.82 -38.68 -44.99
N ASP A 434 2.15 -39.29 -44.00
CA ASP A 434 0.69 -39.29 -43.90
C ASP A 434 0.13 -37.85 -43.81
N GLY A 435 -0.96 -37.59 -44.54
CA GLY A 435 -1.67 -36.30 -44.51
C GLY A 435 -1.22 -35.27 -45.55
N TYR A 436 -0.27 -35.61 -46.41
CA TYR A 436 0.18 -34.75 -47.50
C TYR A 436 -0.35 -35.24 -48.87
N ARG A 437 -0.66 -34.30 -49.76
CA ARG A 437 -0.93 -34.54 -51.19
C ARG A 437 0.31 -34.16 -52.03
N PRO A 438 0.46 -34.68 -53.26
CA PRO A 438 1.47 -34.16 -54.18
C PRO A 438 1.38 -32.64 -54.30
N PRO A 439 2.52 -31.92 -54.33
CA PRO A 439 3.89 -32.40 -54.54
C PRO A 439 4.69 -32.77 -53.26
N TYR A 440 4.06 -32.76 -52.09
CA TYR A 440 4.77 -32.87 -50.80
C TYR A 440 4.76 -34.28 -50.19
N ALA A 441 4.02 -35.22 -50.79
CA ALA A 441 4.05 -36.65 -50.44
C ALA A 441 5.07 -37.40 -51.31
N TRP A 442 5.87 -38.28 -50.69
CA TRP A 442 6.88 -39.12 -51.33
C TRP A 442 6.32 -40.45 -51.84
N VAL A 443 5.23 -40.94 -51.24
CA VAL A 443 4.39 -42.01 -51.76
C VAL A 443 2.97 -41.48 -51.88
N LEU A 444 2.37 -41.63 -53.06
CA LEU A 444 1.05 -41.08 -53.38
C LEU A 444 -0.06 -42.00 -52.88
N PRO A 445 -1.14 -41.48 -52.27
CA PRO A 445 -2.34 -42.26 -52.01
C PRO A 445 -3.07 -42.57 -53.34
N LEU A 446 -3.64 -43.78 -53.46
CA LEU A 446 -4.40 -44.23 -54.63
C LEU A 446 -5.81 -43.60 -54.67
N GLU A 447 -6.38 -43.28 -53.51
CA GLU A 447 -7.67 -42.60 -53.36
C GLU A 447 -7.61 -41.42 -52.37
N ALA A 448 -8.47 -40.40 -52.56
CA ALA A 448 -8.53 -39.24 -51.67
C ALA A 448 -9.38 -39.51 -50.41
N GLY A 449 -8.88 -39.18 -49.21
CA GLY A 449 -9.76 -39.12 -48.02
C GLY A 449 -9.15 -39.33 -46.63
N ALA A 450 -7.86 -39.67 -46.47
CA ALA A 450 -7.28 -39.82 -45.13
C ALA A 450 -6.87 -38.47 -44.51
N LEU A 451 -7.34 -38.19 -43.29
CA LEU A 451 -6.82 -37.15 -42.40
C LEU A 451 -5.70 -37.77 -41.56
N ALA A 452 -4.49 -37.22 -41.63
CA ALA A 452 -3.40 -37.69 -40.77
C ALA A 452 -3.63 -37.27 -39.32
N SER A 453 -4.11 -38.22 -38.52
CA SER A 453 -4.00 -38.15 -37.07
C SER A 453 -2.73 -38.89 -36.66
N ARG A 454 -1.78 -38.17 -36.10
CA ARG A 454 -0.58 -38.78 -35.52
C ARG A 454 -0.77 -39.23 -34.06
N ASN A 455 -1.98 -39.07 -33.49
CA ASN A 455 -2.39 -39.57 -32.17
C ASN A 455 -3.94 -39.63 -32.08
N VAL A 456 -4.51 -40.84 -32.03
CA VAL A 456 -5.92 -41.04 -31.59
C VAL A 456 -5.98 -40.88 -30.07
N ILE A 457 -6.93 -40.11 -29.55
CA ILE A 457 -7.24 -40.06 -28.13
C ILE A 457 -8.72 -40.42 -27.96
N GLU A 458 -8.99 -41.67 -27.56
CA GLU A 458 -10.26 -42.11 -26.99
C GLU A 458 -10.04 -42.42 -25.52
N GLY A 459 -10.68 -41.66 -24.63
CA GLY A 459 -10.62 -41.86 -23.19
C GLY A 459 -11.32 -40.72 -22.45
N THR A 460 -12.03 -41.04 -21.36
CA THR A 460 -12.50 -40.07 -20.37
C THR A 460 -11.33 -39.21 -19.91
N GLY A 461 -11.24 -37.98 -20.42
CA GLY A 461 -10.01 -37.20 -20.39
C GLY A 461 -9.83 -36.43 -19.08
N THR A 462 -8.83 -36.81 -18.29
CA THR A 462 -8.10 -35.87 -17.43
C THR A 462 -7.30 -34.91 -18.32
N PHE A 463 -7.64 -33.63 -18.29
CA PHE A 463 -6.85 -32.59 -18.94
C PHE A 463 -5.73 -32.14 -17.99
N THR A 464 -4.48 -32.40 -18.35
CA THR A 464 -3.31 -31.83 -17.68
C THR A 464 -2.69 -30.81 -18.62
N ALA A 465 -3.12 -29.54 -18.53
CA ALA A 465 -2.43 -28.45 -19.22
C ALA A 465 -1.18 -28.03 -18.46
N SER A 466 -0.02 -28.15 -19.09
CA SER A 466 1.20 -27.43 -18.69
C SER A 466 1.20 -26.04 -19.35
N GLY A 467 0.39 -25.13 -18.82
CA GLY A 467 0.31 -23.75 -19.28
C GLY A 467 1.47 -22.89 -18.79
N ALA A 468 2.70 -23.11 -19.27
CA ALA A 468 3.87 -22.30 -18.89
C ALA A 468 3.99 -20.96 -19.65
N MET A 469 2.91 -20.45 -20.27
CA MET A 469 2.94 -19.23 -21.10
C MET A 469 1.82 -18.22 -20.85
N GLY A 470 1.16 -18.27 -19.69
CA GLY A 470 0.34 -17.14 -19.20
C GLY A 470 -0.93 -16.80 -20.01
N VAL A 471 -1.43 -17.71 -20.86
CA VAL A 471 -2.72 -17.55 -21.54
C VAL A 471 -3.74 -18.52 -20.94
N ASN A 472 -4.91 -18.02 -20.57
CA ASN A 472 -6.00 -18.82 -20.00
C ASN A 472 -6.49 -19.88 -21.00
N GLY A 473 -6.41 -21.16 -20.64
CA GLY A 473 -7.05 -22.24 -21.39
C GLY A 473 -8.55 -22.23 -21.12
N VAL A 474 -9.36 -21.82 -22.10
CA VAL A 474 -10.83 -21.95 -22.04
C VAL A 474 -11.21 -23.31 -22.62
N ALA A 475 -11.70 -24.22 -21.78
CA ALA A 475 -12.26 -25.49 -22.22
C ALA A 475 -13.73 -25.59 -21.77
N ALA A 476 -14.66 -25.48 -22.71
CA ALA A 476 -16.05 -25.80 -22.46
C ALA A 476 -16.20 -27.33 -22.43
N LEU A 477 -16.24 -27.93 -21.24
CA LEU A 477 -16.53 -29.36 -21.06
C LEU A 477 -17.99 -29.56 -20.66
N THR A 478 -18.79 -30.09 -21.58
CA THR A 478 -20.09 -30.70 -21.26
C THR A 478 -19.87 -32.20 -20.99
N GLY A 479 -19.57 -32.56 -19.74
CA GLY A 479 -19.41 -33.96 -19.31
C GLY A 479 -18.79 -34.09 -17.92
N SER A 480 -18.91 -35.27 -17.29
CA SER A 480 -18.27 -35.58 -16.01
C SER A 480 -16.76 -35.73 -16.18
N GLY A 481 -15.98 -34.89 -15.49
CA GLY A 481 -14.53 -34.87 -15.58
C GLY A 481 -13.87 -34.21 -14.36
N SER A 482 -12.70 -34.70 -13.97
CA SER A 482 -11.89 -34.13 -12.89
C SER A 482 -10.70 -33.37 -13.50
N LEU A 483 -10.40 -32.18 -12.98
CA LEU A 483 -9.27 -31.36 -13.43
C LEU A 483 -8.13 -31.45 -12.40
N SER A 484 -6.96 -31.94 -12.81
CA SER A 484 -5.75 -32.02 -11.98
C SER A 484 -4.67 -31.10 -12.57
N ALA A 485 -4.43 -29.96 -11.94
CA ALA A 485 -3.42 -29.00 -12.36
C ALA A 485 -2.14 -29.17 -11.51
N THR A 486 -1.00 -29.39 -12.17
CA THR A 486 0.34 -29.35 -11.55
C THR A 486 1.19 -28.37 -12.34
N GLY A 487 1.26 -27.11 -11.91
CA GLY A 487 2.04 -26.06 -12.58
C GLY A 487 2.18 -24.81 -11.73
N ALA A 488 3.38 -24.21 -11.72
CA ALA A 488 3.74 -23.05 -10.93
C ALA A 488 3.14 -21.72 -11.45
N LEU A 489 2.98 -20.78 -10.52
CA LEU A 489 2.76 -19.33 -10.68
C LEU A 489 1.89 -18.86 -11.86
N ILE A 490 0.61 -18.65 -11.55
CA ILE A 490 -0.41 -17.91 -12.31
C ILE A 490 -1.18 -18.77 -13.33
N VAL A 491 -2.16 -19.53 -12.85
CA VAL A 491 -3.27 -20.02 -13.68
C VAL A 491 -4.59 -19.54 -13.07
N SER A 492 -5.25 -18.60 -13.72
CA SER A 492 -6.66 -18.24 -13.46
C SER A 492 -7.54 -19.21 -14.24
N ALA A 493 -7.86 -20.36 -13.65
CA ALA A 493 -8.82 -21.29 -14.25
C ALA A 493 -10.26 -20.78 -14.02
N VAL A 494 -10.85 -20.10 -15.00
CA VAL A 494 -12.31 -19.87 -15.04
C VAL A 494 -12.96 -21.10 -15.65
N ALA A 495 -13.44 -22.02 -14.81
CA ALA A 495 -14.17 -23.20 -15.25
C ALA A 495 -15.67 -22.99 -15.02
N ALA A 496 -16.45 -22.78 -16.08
CA ALA A 496 -17.90 -22.94 -16.03
C ALA A 496 -18.20 -24.44 -16.16
N LEU A 497 -18.30 -25.15 -15.03
CA LEU A 497 -18.58 -26.58 -14.98
C LEU A 497 -20.08 -26.81 -14.74
N THR A 498 -20.82 -27.21 -15.75
CA THR A 498 -22.26 -27.59 -15.66
C THR A 498 -22.45 -29.10 -15.42
N GLY A 499 -21.49 -29.77 -14.75
CA GLY A 499 -21.51 -31.22 -14.48
C GLY A 499 -20.80 -31.61 -13.18
N THR A 500 -20.87 -32.90 -12.80
CA THR A 500 -20.22 -33.44 -11.59
C THR A 500 -18.71 -33.61 -11.79
N GLY A 501 -17.88 -32.96 -10.97
CA GLY A 501 -16.42 -33.00 -11.07
C GLY A 501 -15.71 -32.55 -9.79
N SER A 502 -14.47 -33.01 -9.56
CA SER A 502 -13.62 -32.61 -8.42
C SER A 502 -12.37 -31.86 -8.90
N LEU A 503 -11.90 -30.89 -8.10
CA LEU A 503 -10.65 -30.15 -8.33
C LEU A 503 -9.60 -30.58 -7.28
N SER A 504 -8.44 -31.07 -7.73
CA SER A 504 -7.32 -31.47 -6.86
C SER A 504 -5.98 -30.97 -7.42
N GLY A 505 -5.19 -30.26 -6.61
CA GLY A 505 -3.89 -29.71 -7.00
C GLY A 505 -3.15 -29.04 -5.83
N ASN A 506 -1.82 -28.95 -5.91
CA ASN A 506 -0.99 -28.20 -4.96
C ASN A 506 -1.21 -26.69 -5.17
N LEU A 507 -1.99 -26.08 -4.29
CA LEU A 507 -2.41 -24.68 -4.37
C LEU A 507 -1.32 -23.76 -3.77
N GLN A 508 -0.25 -23.47 -4.51
CA GLN A 508 0.66 -22.34 -4.20
C GLN A 508 0.39 -21.16 -5.15
N ALA A 509 -0.82 -20.58 -5.06
CA ALA A 509 -1.13 -19.26 -5.64
C ALA A 509 -2.40 -18.70 -4.97
N VAL A 510 -2.41 -17.39 -4.71
CA VAL A 510 -3.59 -16.63 -4.26
C VAL A 510 -4.75 -16.89 -5.22
N LEU A 511 -5.76 -17.62 -4.76
CA LEU A 511 -6.86 -18.12 -5.60
C LEU A 511 -8.03 -17.13 -5.55
N ASN A 512 -8.13 -16.24 -6.55
CA ASN A 512 -9.38 -15.55 -6.85
C ASN A 512 -10.22 -16.44 -7.79
N ALA A 513 -10.66 -17.61 -7.28
CA ALA A 513 -11.54 -18.51 -8.03
C ALA A 513 -13.00 -18.22 -7.67
N VAL A 514 -13.65 -17.33 -8.42
CA VAL A 514 -15.12 -17.33 -8.50
C VAL A 514 -15.50 -18.51 -9.38
N ALA A 515 -15.51 -19.71 -8.80
CA ALA A 515 -16.08 -20.88 -9.45
C ALA A 515 -17.58 -20.90 -9.14
N ALA A 516 -18.41 -20.50 -10.10
CA ALA A 516 -19.84 -20.77 -10.05
C ALA A 516 -20.04 -22.28 -10.27
N LEU A 517 -19.84 -23.09 -9.22
CA LEU A 517 -20.15 -24.52 -9.24
C LEU A 517 -21.66 -24.69 -9.08
N THR A 518 -22.37 -24.99 -10.17
CA THR A 518 -23.79 -25.35 -10.13
C THR A 518 -24.02 -26.87 -10.04
N GLY A 519 -22.95 -27.67 -9.93
CA GLY A 519 -22.98 -29.13 -9.78
C GLY A 519 -22.38 -29.64 -8.45
N THR A 520 -22.61 -30.92 -8.13
CA THR A 520 -22.03 -31.58 -6.94
C THR A 520 -20.54 -31.91 -7.17
N GLY A 521 -19.66 -31.38 -6.32
CA GLY A 521 -18.20 -31.54 -6.43
C GLY A 521 -17.49 -31.35 -5.09
N SER A 522 -16.36 -32.04 -4.88
CA SER A 522 -15.55 -31.94 -3.66
C SER A 522 -14.25 -31.16 -3.91
N LEU A 523 -13.80 -30.37 -2.93
CA LEU A 523 -12.53 -29.64 -2.94
C LEU A 523 -11.53 -30.38 -2.04
N THR A 524 -10.45 -30.92 -2.57
CA THR A 524 -9.42 -31.63 -1.77
C THR A 524 -8.04 -31.09 -2.12
N GLY A 525 -7.37 -30.43 -1.17
CA GLY A 525 -6.03 -29.87 -1.37
C GLY A 525 -5.21 -29.91 -0.09
N THR A 526 -3.91 -30.23 -0.21
CA THR A 526 -2.92 -30.08 0.86
C THR A 526 -2.44 -28.62 0.90
N MET A 527 -2.49 -27.99 2.07
CA MET A 527 -2.36 -26.54 2.25
C MET A 527 -0.92 -26.11 2.56
N ASP A 528 -0.30 -25.33 1.65
CA ASP A 528 0.94 -24.56 1.88
C ASP A 528 0.75 -23.10 1.37
N ALA A 529 -0.40 -22.47 1.61
CA ALA A 529 -0.70 -21.11 1.16
C ALA A 529 -1.30 -20.23 2.27
N TYR A 530 -0.72 -19.03 2.45
CA TYR A 530 -1.11 -17.99 3.42
C TYR A 530 -2.27 -17.08 2.91
N GLY A 531 -3.34 -17.65 2.35
CA GLY A 531 -4.50 -16.88 1.84
C GLY A 531 -5.84 -17.37 2.40
N ALA A 532 -6.76 -16.46 2.69
CA ALA A 532 -8.12 -16.79 3.11
C ALA A 532 -8.88 -17.54 1.99
N LEU A 533 -9.46 -18.69 2.32
CA LEU A 533 -10.33 -19.47 1.45
C LEU A 533 -11.76 -18.91 1.53
N SER A 534 -12.25 -18.22 0.48
CA SER A 534 -13.67 -17.93 0.30
C SER A 534 -14.23 -18.79 -0.84
N ALA A 535 -15.20 -19.65 -0.52
CA ALA A 535 -15.91 -20.46 -1.50
C ALA A 535 -17.41 -20.25 -1.29
N ALA A 536 -18.11 -19.67 -2.27
CA ALA A 536 -19.56 -19.63 -2.29
C ALA A 536 -20.07 -20.98 -2.85
N LEU A 537 -20.47 -21.89 -1.96
CA LEU A 537 -20.98 -23.22 -2.34
C LEU A 537 -22.51 -23.18 -2.44
N ALA A 538 -23.06 -23.21 -3.65
CA ALA A 538 -24.51 -23.30 -3.88
C ALA A 538 -25.05 -24.75 -3.90
N GLY A 539 -24.18 -25.76 -3.72
CA GLY A 539 -24.52 -27.19 -3.77
C GLY A 539 -24.05 -27.98 -2.53
N VAL A 540 -24.44 -29.25 -2.44
CA VAL A 540 -24.09 -30.14 -1.32
C VAL A 540 -22.73 -30.79 -1.59
N GLY A 541 -21.71 -30.50 -0.78
CA GLY A 541 -20.36 -31.07 -0.88
C GLY A 541 -19.63 -31.06 0.46
N ALA A 542 -18.73 -32.04 0.69
CA ALA A 542 -17.96 -32.17 1.92
C ALA A 542 -16.62 -31.42 1.83
N LEU A 543 -16.28 -30.65 2.85
CA LEU A 543 -14.97 -30.03 3.04
C LEU A 543 -14.11 -30.95 3.90
N SER A 544 -13.01 -31.50 3.37
CA SER A 544 -12.04 -32.28 4.14
C SER A 544 -10.65 -31.65 4.00
N ALA A 545 -10.27 -30.82 4.98
CA ALA A 545 -8.95 -30.24 5.09
C ALA A 545 -8.44 -30.45 6.54
N PRO A 546 -7.35 -31.19 6.78
CA PRO A 546 -6.79 -31.32 8.12
C PRO A 546 -6.12 -30.01 8.54
N GLY A 547 -6.81 -29.21 9.37
CA GLY A 547 -6.33 -27.90 9.83
C GLY A 547 -5.44 -28.00 11.07
N TYR A 548 -4.16 -27.65 10.93
CA TYR A 548 -3.27 -27.29 12.05
C TYR A 548 -2.83 -25.80 11.97
N GLY A 549 -3.77 -24.92 11.63
CA GLY A 549 -3.59 -23.46 11.71
C GLY A 549 -4.62 -22.86 12.67
N ILE A 550 -4.19 -21.89 13.49
CA ILE A 550 -5.11 -21.05 14.27
C ILE A 550 -5.83 -20.14 13.26
N GLY A 551 -6.95 -20.61 12.70
CA GLY A 551 -7.83 -19.86 11.83
C GLY A 551 -9.06 -19.40 12.60
N HIS A 552 -9.29 -18.08 12.64
CA HIS A 552 -10.55 -17.55 13.15
C HIS A 552 -11.66 -17.86 12.14
N MET A 553 -12.74 -18.51 12.58
CA MET A 553 -13.99 -18.50 11.84
C MET A 553 -14.61 -17.11 12.00
N GLU A 554 -14.67 -16.34 10.91
CA GLU A 554 -15.40 -15.08 10.85
C GLU A 554 -16.65 -15.30 9.99
N ALA A 555 -17.81 -15.18 10.61
CA ALA A 555 -19.07 -15.03 9.92
C ALA A 555 -19.47 -13.57 10.00
N ASP A 556 -19.70 -12.94 8.85
CA ASP A 556 -20.18 -11.56 8.79
C ASP A 556 -21.67 -11.53 9.20
N ILE A 557 -21.92 -11.48 10.51
CA ILE A 557 -23.24 -11.16 11.06
C ILE A 557 -23.33 -9.65 11.11
N SER A 558 -23.56 -9.03 9.95
CA SER A 558 -23.86 -7.62 9.88
C SER A 558 -25.28 -7.38 10.43
N PRO A 559 -25.47 -6.39 11.33
CA PRO A 559 -26.77 -6.12 11.94
C PRO A 559 -27.71 -5.34 11.00
N PHE A 560 -27.52 -5.36 9.68
CA PHE A 560 -28.30 -4.56 8.70
C PHE A 560 -28.65 -5.34 7.42
N THR A 561 -28.70 -6.66 7.46
CA THR A 561 -29.31 -7.45 6.37
C THR A 561 -30.84 -7.35 6.42
N GLU A 562 -31.53 -7.95 5.44
CA GLU A 562 -32.99 -8.12 5.46
C GLU A 562 -33.48 -8.82 6.75
N LEU A 563 -32.60 -9.56 7.44
CA LEU A 563 -32.81 -10.18 8.75
C LEU A 563 -31.95 -9.52 9.85
N SER A 564 -31.85 -8.19 9.86
CA SER A 564 -31.19 -7.45 10.93
C SER A 564 -31.95 -7.49 12.25
N PRO A 565 -31.29 -7.32 13.41
CA PRO A 565 -31.99 -7.08 14.68
C PRO A 565 -32.94 -5.89 14.62
N GLU A 566 -32.61 -4.84 13.85
CA GLU A 566 -33.45 -3.65 13.68
C GLU A 566 -34.65 -3.89 12.77
N ASN A 567 -34.49 -4.61 11.64
CA ASN A 567 -35.62 -5.01 10.81
C ASN A 567 -36.47 -6.08 11.48
N LEU A 568 -35.88 -6.98 12.27
CA LEU A 568 -36.60 -7.94 13.10
C LEU A 568 -37.42 -7.21 14.18
N ALA A 569 -36.83 -6.23 14.87
CA ALA A 569 -37.54 -5.41 15.84
C ALA A 569 -38.68 -4.63 15.17
N ALA A 570 -38.44 -4.03 14.00
CA ALA A 570 -39.47 -3.32 13.23
C ALA A 570 -40.58 -4.26 12.73
N ALA A 571 -40.24 -5.48 12.31
CA ALA A 571 -41.19 -6.50 11.89
C ALA A 571 -42.04 -7.02 13.05
N VAL A 572 -41.43 -7.24 14.23
CA VAL A 572 -42.15 -7.62 15.46
C VAL A 572 -43.08 -6.49 15.92
N TRP A 573 -42.64 -5.22 15.86
CA TRP A 573 -43.48 -4.08 16.24
C TRP A 573 -44.59 -3.76 15.23
N SER A 574 -44.40 -4.16 13.96
CA SER A 574 -45.40 -3.99 12.89
C SER A 574 -46.26 -5.24 12.66
N ALA A 575 -46.05 -6.32 13.44
CA ALA A 575 -46.82 -7.55 13.33
C ALA A 575 -48.29 -7.30 13.69
N ILE A 576 -49.20 -7.77 12.84
CA ILE A 576 -50.63 -7.59 13.06
C ILE A 576 -51.10 -8.54 14.17
N ALA A 577 -51.83 -8.02 15.16
CA ALA A 577 -52.32 -8.80 16.29
C ALA A 577 -53.20 -9.99 15.86
N ALA A 578 -54.00 -9.81 14.80
CA ALA A 578 -54.86 -10.85 14.24
C ALA A 578 -54.09 -12.08 13.74
N ASP A 579 -52.83 -11.92 13.32
CA ASP A 579 -51.97 -13.01 12.85
C ASP A 579 -51.32 -13.79 14.01
N ASN A 580 -51.47 -13.31 15.25
CA ASN A 580 -50.88 -13.89 16.46
C ASN A 580 -51.96 -14.29 17.46
N ASN A 581 -53.12 -14.76 16.99
CA ASN A 581 -54.29 -15.06 17.83
C ASN A 581 -54.64 -16.55 17.92
N ASP A 582 -53.67 -17.43 17.63
CA ASP A 582 -53.83 -18.87 17.73
C ASP A 582 -54.00 -19.31 19.19
N VAL A 583 -54.99 -20.16 19.44
CA VAL A 583 -55.38 -20.61 20.78
C VAL A 583 -54.23 -21.34 21.48
N GLY A 584 -53.92 -20.92 22.70
CA GLY A 584 -52.87 -21.47 23.55
C GLY A 584 -51.47 -20.90 23.30
N THR A 585 -51.31 -19.97 22.37
CA THR A 585 -50.03 -19.32 22.09
C THR A 585 -49.76 -18.13 23.01
N MET A 586 -48.49 -17.74 23.12
CA MET A 586 -48.14 -16.50 23.83
C MET A 586 -48.68 -15.24 23.12
N GLY A 587 -48.94 -15.32 21.81
CA GLY A 587 -49.56 -14.24 21.05
C GLY A 587 -51.00 -13.96 21.51
N GLU A 588 -51.83 -15.01 21.61
CA GLU A 588 -53.19 -14.92 22.14
C GLU A 588 -53.18 -14.31 23.55
N LYS A 589 -52.35 -14.87 24.46
CA LYS A 589 -52.28 -14.40 25.84
C LYS A 589 -51.81 -12.95 25.99
N MET A 590 -50.92 -12.49 25.12
CA MET A 590 -50.42 -11.12 25.15
C MET A 590 -51.40 -10.12 24.54
N ASN A 591 -52.14 -10.52 23.50
CA ASN A 591 -53.23 -9.74 22.95
C ASN A 591 -54.37 -9.58 23.97
N ASP A 592 -54.74 -10.65 24.67
CA ASP A 592 -55.72 -10.61 25.76
C ASP A 592 -55.24 -9.74 26.93
N ALA A 593 -53.93 -9.75 27.23
CA ALA A 593 -53.35 -8.90 28.28
C ALA A 593 -53.32 -7.41 27.87
N GLY A 594 -53.10 -7.09 26.60
CA GLY A 594 -53.20 -5.71 26.07
C GLY A 594 -54.64 -5.19 26.03
N ALA A 595 -55.61 -6.10 25.94
CA ALA A 595 -57.04 -5.82 26.09
C ALA A 595 -57.52 -5.83 27.55
N ALA A 596 -56.61 -5.93 28.54
CA ALA A 596 -56.93 -5.78 29.96
C ALA A 596 -57.34 -4.32 30.25
N ALA A 597 -58.58 -3.99 29.89
CA ALA A 597 -59.32 -2.91 30.49
C ALA A 597 -59.28 -3.06 32.02
N ASN A 598 -59.45 -1.94 32.70
CA ASN A 598 -59.57 -1.89 34.15
C ASN A 598 -60.54 -3.00 34.63
N PRO A 599 -60.12 -3.99 35.45
CA PRO A 599 -61.01 -5.09 35.86
C PRO A 599 -62.26 -4.60 36.59
N TRP A 600 -62.23 -3.35 37.07
CA TRP A 600 -63.35 -2.67 37.70
C TRP A 600 -64.47 -2.26 36.73
N THR A 601 -64.23 -2.22 35.42
CA THR A 601 -65.22 -1.87 34.38
C THR A 601 -65.81 -3.10 33.67
N GLU A 602 -65.37 -4.31 34.02
CA GLU A 602 -65.90 -5.54 33.43
C GLU A 602 -67.29 -5.85 33.99
N VAL A 603 -68.25 -6.13 33.11
CA VAL A 603 -69.62 -6.52 33.48
C VAL A 603 -69.60 -7.96 34.01
N ILE A 604 -69.76 -8.13 35.32
CA ILE A 604 -69.70 -9.45 35.96
C ILE A 604 -71.09 -10.09 36.06
N GLU A 605 -72.13 -9.30 36.33
CA GLU A 605 -73.49 -9.81 36.53
C GLU A 605 -74.53 -8.85 35.92
N GLY A 606 -75.33 -9.37 34.98
CA GLY A 606 -76.34 -8.59 34.28
C GLY A 606 -75.73 -7.45 33.46
N SER A 607 -76.06 -6.21 33.84
CA SER A 607 -75.52 -4.99 33.24
C SER A 607 -74.56 -4.23 34.17
N TYR A 608 -74.18 -4.81 35.31
CA TYR A 608 -73.34 -4.15 36.31
C TYR A 608 -71.88 -4.59 36.20
N THR A 609 -71.00 -3.59 36.22
CA THR A 609 -69.55 -3.75 36.31
C THR A 609 -69.10 -4.21 37.70
N ALA A 610 -67.88 -4.75 37.78
CA ALA A 610 -67.29 -5.17 39.04
C ALA A 610 -67.25 -4.05 40.09
N ALA A 611 -66.99 -2.80 39.68
CA ALA A 611 -67.05 -1.63 40.56
C ALA A 611 -68.47 -1.36 41.06
N GLU A 612 -69.45 -1.40 40.16
CA GLU A 612 -70.85 -1.14 40.47
C GLU A 612 -71.39 -2.17 41.46
N LEU A 613 -71.08 -3.46 41.26
CA LEU A 613 -71.45 -4.52 42.20
C LEU A 613 -70.77 -4.35 43.56
N LEU A 614 -69.49 -3.97 43.61
CA LEU A 614 -68.80 -3.72 44.88
C LEU A 614 -69.43 -2.57 45.66
N ARG A 615 -69.88 -1.50 44.99
CA ARG A 615 -70.60 -0.39 45.64
C ARG A 615 -71.95 -0.82 46.20
N ILE A 616 -72.69 -1.65 45.46
CA ILE A 616 -73.96 -2.23 45.93
C ILE A 616 -73.72 -3.17 47.12
N ILE A 617 -72.71 -4.05 47.06
CA ILE A 617 -72.36 -4.98 48.14
C ILE A 617 -71.93 -4.22 49.40
N THR A 618 -71.10 -3.19 49.25
CA THR A 618 -70.67 -2.36 50.38
C THR A 618 -71.84 -1.59 50.99
N ALA A 619 -72.77 -1.07 50.19
CA ALA A 619 -74.00 -0.48 50.71
C ALA A 619 -74.84 -1.49 51.50
N ALA A 620 -75.03 -2.72 50.99
CA ALA A 620 -75.80 -3.74 51.69
C ALA A 620 -75.21 -4.14 53.06
N LEU A 621 -73.89 -4.07 53.21
CA LEU A 621 -73.17 -4.51 54.41
C LEU A 621 -72.92 -3.39 55.43
N ALA A 622 -72.66 -2.16 54.97
CA ALA A 622 -72.20 -1.06 55.81
C ALA A 622 -73.02 0.23 55.65
N GLY A 623 -73.99 0.26 54.72
CA GLY A 623 -74.81 1.42 54.43
C GLY A 623 -75.83 1.74 55.51
N GLU A 624 -76.17 3.02 55.63
CA GLU A 624 -77.25 3.46 56.51
C GLU A 624 -78.61 3.01 55.93
N LEU A 625 -79.39 2.29 56.74
CA LEU A 625 -80.72 1.81 56.38
C LEU A 625 -81.79 2.79 56.85
N SER A 626 -82.73 3.11 55.97
CA SER A 626 -83.90 3.94 56.26
C SER A 626 -85.19 3.32 55.70
N GLY A 627 -86.35 3.73 56.24
CA GLY A 627 -87.65 3.29 55.72
C GLY A 627 -88.11 1.88 56.11
N ALA A 628 -87.36 1.13 56.94
CA ALA A 628 -87.71 -0.25 57.34
C ALA A 628 -89.06 -0.43 58.04
N ALA A 629 -89.67 0.63 58.59
CA ALA A 629 -91.02 0.60 59.15
C ALA A 629 -92.12 0.87 58.10
N THR A 630 -91.76 0.96 56.82
CA THR A 630 -92.66 1.25 55.70
C THR A 630 -92.51 0.19 54.60
N THR A 631 -93.29 0.28 53.53
CA THR A 631 -93.22 -0.62 52.39
C THR A 631 -91.99 -0.41 51.49
N THR A 632 -91.17 0.62 51.75
CA THR A 632 -89.98 0.95 50.96
C THR A 632 -88.77 1.06 51.88
N ILE A 633 -87.78 0.21 51.67
CA ILE A 633 -86.51 0.22 52.39
C ILE A 633 -85.43 0.80 51.47
N THR A 634 -84.71 1.79 51.96
CA THR A 634 -83.59 2.42 51.23
C THR A 634 -82.30 2.24 52.02
N ILE A 635 -81.26 1.75 51.36
CA ILE A 635 -79.92 1.60 51.92
C ILE A 635 -78.95 2.47 51.11
N LYS A 636 -78.29 3.37 51.82
CA LYS A 636 -77.35 4.33 51.23
C LYS A 636 -75.95 3.75 51.06
N GLY A 637 -75.16 4.37 50.19
CA GLY A 637 -73.71 4.13 50.12
C GLY A 637 -72.98 4.62 51.38
N ILE A 638 -71.72 4.24 51.51
CA ILE A 638 -70.81 4.74 52.57
C ILE A 638 -70.56 6.25 52.43
N ASP A 639 -70.90 6.84 51.27
CA ASP A 639 -70.91 8.28 51.05
C ASP A 639 -72.07 9.02 51.72
N GLU A 640 -72.99 8.30 52.39
CA GLU A 640 -74.18 8.80 53.11
C GLU A 640 -75.15 9.64 52.23
N THR A 641 -74.92 9.67 50.91
CA THR A 641 -75.59 10.59 50.00
C THR A 641 -76.30 9.86 48.85
N THR A 642 -75.76 8.76 48.33
CA THR A 642 -76.38 8.02 47.23
C THR A 642 -77.21 6.84 47.72
N ASP A 643 -78.46 6.74 47.25
CA ASP A 643 -79.34 5.61 47.53
C ASP A 643 -78.97 4.43 46.60
N ARG A 644 -78.23 3.46 47.13
CA ARG A 644 -77.64 2.37 46.35
C ARG A 644 -78.57 1.17 46.17
N ILE A 645 -79.42 0.92 47.17
CA ILE A 645 -80.39 -0.18 47.14
C ILE A 645 -81.74 0.36 47.64
N ILE A 646 -82.75 0.28 46.78
CA ILE A 646 -84.14 0.58 47.13
C ILE A 646 -84.96 -0.69 46.94
N ALA A 647 -85.55 -1.21 48.00
CA ALA A 647 -86.35 -2.41 47.98
C ALA A 647 -87.79 -2.11 48.40
N THR A 648 -88.76 -2.59 47.63
CA THR A 648 -90.16 -2.66 48.07
C THR A 648 -90.35 -3.96 48.83
N VAL A 649 -90.93 -3.90 50.03
CA VAL A 649 -91.18 -5.06 50.88
C VAL A 649 -92.66 -5.30 51.12
N ASP A 650 -93.04 -6.56 51.28
CA ASP A 650 -94.37 -6.94 51.75
C ASP A 650 -94.51 -6.75 53.28
N SER A 651 -95.66 -7.12 53.85
CA SER A 651 -95.91 -7.02 55.28
C SER A 651 -95.02 -7.89 56.16
N ASP A 652 -94.39 -8.91 55.57
CA ASP A 652 -93.49 -9.85 56.25
C ASP A 652 -92.01 -9.45 56.09
N GLY A 653 -91.74 -8.34 55.38
CA GLY A 653 -90.39 -7.82 55.13
C GLY A 653 -89.67 -8.48 53.95
N ASN A 654 -90.35 -9.31 53.15
CA ASN A 654 -89.75 -9.93 51.97
C ASN A 654 -89.62 -8.91 50.83
N ARG A 655 -88.48 -8.89 50.13
CA ARG A 655 -88.28 -7.99 48.98
C ARG A 655 -89.09 -8.46 47.78
N THR A 656 -90.05 -7.65 47.35
CA THR A 656 -90.94 -7.92 46.21
C THR A 656 -90.53 -7.16 44.94
N ALA A 657 -89.78 -6.06 45.09
CA ALA A 657 -89.13 -5.36 43.98
C ALA A 657 -87.82 -4.72 44.45
N LEU A 658 -86.86 -4.56 43.54
CA LEU A 658 -85.52 -4.05 43.83
C LEU A 658 -85.06 -3.08 42.74
N THR A 659 -84.53 -1.94 43.16
CA THR A 659 -83.81 -0.99 42.31
C THR A 659 -82.40 -0.86 42.87
N LEU A 660 -81.40 -1.05 42.01
CA LEU A 660 -79.98 -1.03 42.36
C LEU A 660 -79.29 0.09 41.58
N ASP A 661 -78.43 0.84 42.26
CA ASP A 661 -77.62 1.89 41.65
C ASP A 661 -76.14 1.69 42.00
N GLY A 662 -75.39 1.17 41.03
CA GLY A 662 -73.94 0.98 41.17
C GLY A 662 -73.10 2.17 40.71
N ALA A 663 -73.70 3.20 40.09
CA ALA A 663 -73.00 4.21 39.29
C ALA A 663 -72.01 5.11 40.07
#